data_AF-A0A960IYG0-F1
#
_entry.id   AF-A0A960IYG0-F1
#
_cell.length_a   1.000
_cell.length_b   1.000
_cell.length_c   1.000
_cell.angle_alpha   90.00
_cell.angle_beta   90.00
_cell.angle_gamma   90.00
#
_symmetry.space_group_name_H-M   'P 1'
#
loop_
_entity.id
_entity.type
_entity.pdbx_description
1 polymer ?
#
loop_
_entity_poly.entity_id
_entity_poly.type
_entity_poly.pdbx_seq_one_letter_code
_entity_poly.pdbx_strand_id
1 'polypeptide(L)'
;MANKFQIKSRTWNLIAAIGSAVLIVAGFGGLFLLQGMDASATLTLWFVIGLGLVTFLFFAGPGIVYSARKRIKALKKSLPGGTMAWIRSHLYLPILALVAAFVHATVVPFQDALSSGKVLLVVGILVAIAGVARHHLIGVQKQALNVDVSISKIVDGQPRRFRQLAADLVEGRRPAADIEADVAQLGPEQQEVWREVRTLSDEVNKNFPRTGGQSRSVRTYKFLRAVHAPLTIVLFVLLGYHMWDVLGAQDAVLGDEASSYASADTCADCHSDIADDWSLSAMAHAQTSALMEAQLPVTLAENRRLAEELGPDQQALYDAAAKSCINCHAPVGSQFTDDINALLPLDEPSGDAPPAVDSSNPALVADGVACITCHSQSAAPAERAGFGPLAIEHGGSAYYGEFFGPLFDDPNPLPVRVHDLDGDQPLWTDEITSSELCGACHNVAVDIDGDGLSPVEGAEQGLQGAEATSDEDGDFILDQNEVDDSDEDGRLDDLVLQTTYDEWQDYVVGFEERFADNPDQTLDAPLGCTSCHMPTEGDGTEPVVDVAPGLLPNPERDYRSHTFIGVDYDLNVDAYGAQENFDRMLEERQALLQSAVTLDVENVGGDAVAGNEFEADVTVTNNLLGHNFPTGFAFARQFWLEVTATTADGEEVCLVDFGIPGAESACGSGQIDSQTQDLPQCDPIAVADALGLDPAEFSDSVVALEGTQEDCDPWLANFQKILTDGDPDEDGVFEEVPYQSFLGGIVRDRHRIADDLQMRAVNATRLNADLEDQSQLVIPYVFDTSQIADGTEVTVTAELHFRHLPPYFIRALAEAQDDAGDMPESARIDDPDELVGNLVVTDVVTAESGAGPVLACEGPQNSATASILDCLDD
;
A
#
# COMPACT_ATOMS: atom_id res chain seq x y z
N MET A 1 -11.00 -23.94 69.65
CA MET A 1 -10.76 -23.69 68.21
C MET A 1 -10.90 -22.19 67.93
N ALA A 2 -9.78 -21.49 67.81
CA ALA A 2 -9.79 -20.06 67.48
C ALA A 2 -10.23 -19.89 66.01
N ASN A 3 -11.27 -19.06 65.77
CA ASN A 3 -11.68 -18.67 64.44
C ASN A 3 -10.49 -18.03 63.72
N LYS A 4 -9.85 -18.76 62.80
CA LYS A 4 -8.79 -18.23 61.94
C LYS A 4 -9.35 -17.03 61.19
N PHE A 5 -8.69 -15.88 61.29
CA PHE A 5 -9.02 -14.71 60.48
C PHE A 5 -8.78 -15.07 59.00
N GLN A 6 -9.85 -15.40 58.27
CA GLN A 6 -9.78 -15.75 56.85
C GLN A 6 -10.27 -14.58 56.00
N ILE A 7 -9.32 -13.95 55.31
CA ILE A 7 -9.58 -12.95 54.26
C ILE A 7 -10.27 -13.65 53.07
N LYS A 8 -9.84 -14.88 52.74
CA LYS A 8 -10.43 -15.73 51.70
C LYS A 8 -11.88 -16.06 52.01
N SER A 9 -12.74 -16.04 51.00
CA SER A 9 -14.17 -16.39 51.11
C SER A 9 -14.57 -17.25 49.93
N ARG A 10 -15.18 -18.42 50.19
CA ARG A 10 -15.72 -19.28 49.14
C ARG A 10 -16.76 -18.55 48.28
N THR A 11 -17.61 -17.74 48.92
CA THR A 11 -18.61 -16.92 48.23
C THR A 11 -17.97 -15.91 47.29
N TRP A 12 -16.93 -15.18 47.72
CA TRP A 12 -16.25 -14.21 46.85
C TRP A 12 -15.41 -14.88 45.77
N ASN A 13 -14.83 -16.05 46.02
CA ASN A 13 -14.19 -16.85 44.97
C ASN A 13 -15.20 -17.23 43.89
N LEU A 14 -16.40 -17.67 44.27
CA LEU A 14 -17.46 -18.04 43.33
C LEU A 14 -17.96 -16.81 42.55
N ILE A 15 -18.15 -15.67 43.22
CA ILE A 15 -18.53 -14.40 42.58
C ILE A 15 -17.47 -13.98 41.56
N ALA A 16 -16.19 -14.02 41.92
CA ALA A 16 -15.12 -13.66 41.00
C ALA A 16 -15.02 -14.63 39.82
N ALA A 17 -15.18 -15.94 40.05
CA ALA A 17 -15.14 -16.94 38.97
C ALA A 17 -16.32 -16.77 38.00
N ILE A 18 -17.56 -16.69 38.51
CA ILE A 18 -18.75 -16.48 37.69
C ILE A 18 -18.68 -15.13 36.99
N GLY A 19 -18.30 -14.06 37.71
CA GLY A 19 -18.16 -12.73 37.13
C GLY A 19 -17.12 -12.69 36.00
N SER A 20 -16.00 -13.39 36.14
CA SER A 20 -14.99 -13.49 35.08
C SER A 20 -15.55 -14.22 33.86
N ALA A 21 -16.25 -15.34 34.06
CA ALA A 21 -16.88 -16.06 32.97
C ALA A 21 -17.94 -15.22 32.25
N VAL A 22 -18.77 -14.47 33.00
CA VAL A 22 -19.76 -13.55 32.41
C VAL A 22 -19.09 -12.43 31.62
N LEU A 23 -18.01 -11.84 32.12
CA LEU A 23 -17.28 -10.78 31.40
C LEU A 23 -16.68 -11.29 30.09
N ILE A 24 -16.11 -12.49 30.10
CA ILE A 24 -15.55 -13.12 28.91
C ILE A 24 -16.67 -13.42 27.90
N VAL A 25 -17.75 -14.06 28.34
CA VAL A 25 -18.87 -14.44 27.46
C VAL A 25 -19.61 -13.22 26.92
N ALA A 26 -19.91 -12.22 27.77
CA ALA A 26 -20.62 -11.03 27.33
C ALA A 26 -19.73 -10.07 26.53
N GLY A 27 -18.43 -10.04 26.83
CA GLY A 27 -17.44 -9.27 26.08
C GLY A 27 -17.26 -9.82 24.67
N PHE A 28 -16.77 -11.05 24.55
CA PHE A 28 -16.53 -11.65 23.24
C PHE A 28 -17.83 -11.97 22.51
N GLY A 29 -18.86 -12.46 23.21
CA GLY A 29 -20.19 -12.64 22.61
C GLY A 29 -20.84 -11.33 22.16
N GLY A 30 -20.45 -10.20 22.75
CA GLY A 30 -20.84 -8.87 22.28
C GLY A 30 -20.25 -8.53 20.91
N LEU A 31 -19.00 -8.94 20.65
CA LEU A 31 -18.37 -8.76 19.32
C LEU A 31 -19.08 -9.57 18.24
N PHE A 32 -19.40 -10.85 18.50
CA PHE A 32 -20.20 -11.66 17.56
C PHE A 32 -21.59 -11.05 17.29
N LEU A 33 -22.21 -10.43 18.30
CA LEU A 33 -23.48 -9.72 18.12
C LEU A 33 -23.32 -8.45 17.30
N LEU A 34 -22.23 -7.69 17.49
CA LEU A 34 -21.94 -6.49 16.72
C LEU A 34 -21.67 -6.83 15.25
N GLN A 35 -20.87 -7.87 14.98
CA GLN A 35 -20.63 -8.37 13.62
C GLN A 35 -21.96 -8.72 12.94
N GLY A 36 -22.87 -9.41 13.64
CA GLY A 36 -24.20 -9.72 13.11
C GLY A 36 -25.20 -8.55 13.03
N MET A 37 -24.81 -7.33 13.39
CA MET A 37 -25.64 -6.10 13.38
C MET A 37 -24.92 -4.96 12.64
N ASP A 38 -24.35 -5.27 11.48
CA ASP A 38 -23.69 -4.35 10.54
C ASP A 38 -22.38 -3.72 11.04
N ALA A 39 -21.86 -4.13 12.20
CA ALA A 39 -20.50 -3.84 12.69
C ALA A 39 -20.07 -2.36 12.84
N SER A 40 -20.98 -1.39 12.72
CA SER A 40 -20.64 0.05 12.68
C SER A 40 -19.65 0.54 13.77
N ALA A 41 -18.79 1.47 13.37
CA ALA A 41 -17.78 2.13 14.19
C ALA A 41 -18.37 2.75 15.44
N THR A 42 -19.52 3.42 15.28
CA THR A 42 -20.22 4.08 16.39
C THR A 42 -20.68 3.07 17.44
N LEU A 43 -21.33 1.97 17.04
CA LEU A 43 -21.80 0.95 17.98
C LEU A 43 -20.63 0.25 18.68
N THR A 44 -19.58 -0.07 17.92
CA THR A 44 -18.35 -0.67 18.43
C THR A 44 -17.66 0.26 19.44
N LEU A 45 -17.57 1.57 19.16
CA LEU A 45 -17.03 2.56 20.08
C LEU A 45 -17.82 2.59 21.40
N TRP A 46 -19.16 2.64 21.35
CA TRP A 46 -19.98 2.61 22.57
C TRP A 46 -19.82 1.33 23.37
N PHE A 47 -19.66 0.19 22.68
CA PHE A 47 -19.37 -1.08 23.32
C PHE A 47 -18.01 -1.07 24.04
N VAL A 48 -16.96 -0.60 23.38
CA VAL A 48 -15.61 -0.44 23.93
C VAL A 48 -15.60 0.50 25.14
N ILE A 49 -16.28 1.66 25.04
CA ILE A 49 -16.46 2.62 26.15
C ILE A 49 -17.20 1.95 27.31
N GLY A 50 -18.24 1.17 27.03
CA GLY A 50 -18.99 0.41 28.03
C GLY A 50 -18.09 -0.55 28.82
N LEU A 51 -17.24 -1.31 28.12
CA LEU A 51 -16.24 -2.19 28.74
C LEU A 51 -15.21 -1.41 29.56
N GLY A 52 -14.76 -0.25 29.06
CA GLY A 52 -13.87 0.65 29.78
C GLY A 52 -14.48 1.16 31.09
N LEU A 53 -15.74 1.58 31.07
CA LEU A 53 -16.49 2.01 32.27
C LEU A 53 -16.66 0.87 33.27
N VAL A 54 -16.96 -0.35 32.81
CA VAL A 54 -17.05 -1.54 33.68
C VAL A 54 -15.70 -1.82 34.35
N THR A 55 -14.61 -1.77 33.57
CA THR A 55 -13.23 -1.93 34.05
C THR A 55 -12.89 -0.89 35.11
N PHE A 56 -13.18 0.39 34.85
CA PHE A 56 -12.98 1.48 35.78
C PHE A 56 -13.77 1.29 37.08
N LEU A 57 -15.04 0.90 36.99
CA LEU A 57 -15.89 0.67 38.16
C LEU A 57 -15.36 -0.48 39.03
N PHE A 58 -14.77 -1.53 38.46
CA PHE A 58 -14.15 -2.59 39.25
C PHE A 58 -12.84 -2.15 39.94
N PHE A 59 -12.03 -1.30 39.30
CA PHE A 59 -10.81 -0.75 39.88
C PHE A 59 -11.10 0.33 40.95
N ALA A 60 -11.88 1.35 40.61
CA ALA A 60 -12.10 2.54 41.44
C ALA A 60 -13.31 2.44 42.36
N GLY A 61 -14.34 1.69 41.96
CA GLY A 61 -15.62 1.59 42.65
C GLY A 61 -15.51 1.22 44.13
N PRO A 62 -14.73 0.20 44.53
CA PRO A 62 -14.51 -0.10 45.94
C PRO A 62 -14.01 1.10 46.75
N GLY A 63 -13.05 1.86 46.21
CA GLY A 63 -12.44 3.02 46.87
C GLY A 63 -13.39 4.21 46.98
N ILE A 64 -14.12 4.50 45.90
CA ILE A 64 -15.15 5.55 45.82
C ILE A 64 -16.28 5.23 46.79
N VAL A 65 -16.88 4.04 46.70
CA VAL A 65 -18.02 3.62 47.53
C VAL A 65 -17.67 3.65 49.02
N TYR A 66 -16.45 3.23 49.39
CA TYR A 66 -16.01 3.30 50.78
C TYR A 66 -15.85 4.72 51.30
N SER A 67 -15.20 5.57 50.50
CA SER A 67 -14.97 6.97 50.84
C SER A 67 -16.30 7.73 50.95
N ALA A 68 -17.20 7.52 49.98
CA ALA A 68 -18.55 8.05 49.97
C ALA A 68 -19.36 7.57 51.19
N ARG A 69 -19.35 6.27 51.49
CA ARG A 69 -20.04 5.71 52.67
C ARG A 69 -19.52 6.26 53.99
N LYS A 70 -18.21 6.53 54.10
CA LYS A 70 -17.60 7.12 55.30
C LYS A 70 -17.99 8.58 55.49
N ARG A 71 -18.18 9.32 54.39
CA ARG A 71 -18.47 10.77 54.40
C ARG A 71 -19.97 11.10 54.36
N ILE A 72 -20.81 10.25 53.77
CA ILE A 72 -22.24 10.51 53.54
C ILE A 72 -23.09 9.59 54.44
N LYS A 73 -23.78 10.19 55.42
CA LYS A 73 -24.59 9.46 56.42
C LYS A 73 -25.74 8.65 55.82
N ALA A 74 -26.36 9.13 54.74
CA ALA A 74 -27.46 8.43 54.05
C ALA A 74 -27.00 7.11 53.43
N LEU A 75 -25.87 7.13 52.70
CA LEU A 75 -25.26 5.94 52.08
C LEU A 75 -24.80 4.90 53.11
N LYS A 76 -24.36 5.34 54.28
CA LYS A 76 -24.00 4.43 55.39
C LYS A 76 -25.20 3.59 55.87
N LYS A 77 -26.43 4.09 55.73
CA LYS A 77 -27.67 3.43 56.13
C LYS A 77 -28.21 2.49 55.05
N SER A 78 -28.00 2.79 53.76
CA SER A 78 -28.55 2.04 52.62
C SER A 78 -27.62 0.96 52.05
N LEU A 79 -26.29 1.13 52.12
CA LEU A 79 -25.34 0.16 51.55
C LEU A 79 -24.93 -0.93 52.57
N PRO A 80 -25.20 -2.22 52.30
CA PRO A 80 -24.80 -3.31 53.17
C PRO A 80 -23.28 -3.54 53.15
N GLY A 81 -22.71 -3.98 54.28
CA GLY A 81 -21.32 -4.45 54.35
C GLY A 81 -20.48 -3.79 55.46
N GLY A 82 -19.70 -4.58 56.20
CA GLY A 82 -18.72 -4.08 57.18
C GLY A 82 -17.33 -3.86 56.57
N THR A 83 -16.33 -3.54 57.41
CA THR A 83 -14.91 -3.43 56.98
C THR A 83 -14.41 -4.68 56.24
N MET A 84 -14.91 -5.87 56.59
CA MET A 84 -14.53 -7.11 55.89
C MET A 84 -15.13 -7.24 54.50
N ALA A 85 -16.33 -6.70 54.24
CA ALA A 85 -16.90 -6.69 52.89
C ALA A 85 -16.07 -5.77 51.97
N TRP A 86 -15.62 -4.63 52.49
CA TRP A 86 -14.73 -3.70 51.80
C TRP A 86 -13.34 -4.29 51.49
N ILE A 87 -12.72 -4.96 52.47
CA ILE A 87 -11.42 -5.64 52.25
C ILE A 87 -11.57 -6.71 51.17
N ARG A 88 -12.68 -7.45 51.16
CA ARG A 88 -12.94 -8.48 50.14
C ARG A 88 -13.19 -7.82 48.78
N SER A 89 -13.99 -6.77 48.68
CA SER A 89 -14.20 -6.10 47.39
C SER A 89 -12.91 -5.52 46.81
N HIS A 90 -12.01 -4.95 47.63
CA HIS A 90 -10.69 -4.48 47.19
C HIS A 90 -9.72 -5.59 46.78
N LEU A 91 -10.00 -6.84 47.17
CA LEU A 91 -9.16 -7.97 46.81
C LEU A 91 -9.68 -8.70 45.57
N TYR A 92 -11.01 -8.83 45.45
CA TYR A 92 -11.66 -9.65 44.44
C TYR A 92 -12.13 -8.86 43.21
N LEU A 93 -12.60 -7.61 43.36
CA LEU A 93 -13.04 -6.83 42.20
C LEU A 93 -11.89 -6.44 41.26
N PRO A 94 -10.65 -6.15 41.73
CA PRO A 94 -9.53 -5.95 40.82
C PRO A 94 -9.21 -7.17 39.94
N ILE A 95 -9.55 -8.39 40.36
CA ILE A 95 -9.43 -9.58 39.52
C ILE A 95 -10.41 -9.48 38.33
N LEU A 96 -11.65 -9.11 38.62
CA LEU A 96 -12.66 -8.84 37.58
C LEU A 96 -12.25 -7.66 36.71
N ALA A 97 -11.61 -6.64 37.29
CA ALA A 97 -11.11 -5.48 36.55
C ALA A 97 -10.00 -5.88 35.57
N LEU A 98 -9.09 -6.78 35.95
CA LEU A 98 -8.06 -7.29 35.03
C LEU A 98 -8.67 -8.14 33.91
N VAL A 99 -9.69 -8.95 34.20
CA VAL A 99 -10.41 -9.71 33.17
C VAL A 99 -11.16 -8.77 32.22
N ALA A 100 -11.88 -7.78 32.75
CA ALA A 100 -12.57 -6.77 31.95
C ALA A 100 -11.57 -5.92 31.14
N ALA A 101 -10.42 -5.56 31.72
CA ALA A 101 -9.35 -4.83 31.03
C ALA A 101 -8.73 -5.66 29.90
N PHE A 102 -8.56 -6.98 30.11
CA PHE A 102 -8.10 -7.88 29.05
C PHE A 102 -9.10 -7.91 27.89
N VAL A 103 -10.38 -8.15 28.19
CA VAL A 103 -11.45 -8.12 27.17
C VAL A 103 -11.50 -6.76 26.46
N HIS A 104 -11.44 -5.65 27.21
CA HIS A 104 -11.42 -4.29 26.67
C HIS A 104 -10.20 -4.00 25.80
N ALA A 105 -9.03 -4.54 26.14
CA ALA A 105 -7.82 -4.36 25.35
C ALA A 105 -7.86 -5.19 24.06
N THR A 106 -8.52 -6.35 24.09
CA THR A 106 -8.57 -7.28 22.96
C THR A 106 -9.68 -6.95 21.96
N VAL A 107 -10.68 -6.13 22.31
CA VAL A 107 -11.80 -5.77 21.42
C VAL A 107 -11.42 -4.70 20.38
N VAL A 108 -10.18 -4.25 20.40
CA VAL A 108 -9.56 -3.45 19.33
C VAL A 108 -8.48 -4.36 18.73
N PRO A 109 -8.30 -4.41 17.40
CA PRO A 109 -7.21 -5.17 16.77
C PRO A 109 -5.87 -4.90 17.45
N PHE A 110 -5.07 -5.94 17.64
CA PHE A 110 -3.77 -5.80 18.30
C PHE A 110 -2.76 -5.21 17.32
N GLN A 111 -2.62 -3.88 17.32
CA GLN A 111 -1.50 -3.20 16.70
C GLN A 111 -0.20 -3.58 17.40
N ASP A 112 0.94 -3.61 16.71
CA ASP A 112 2.24 -3.91 17.34
C ASP A 112 2.82 -2.72 18.13
N ALA A 113 2.41 -1.50 17.79
CA ALA A 113 2.86 -0.26 18.43
C ALA A 113 2.54 -0.17 19.95
N LEU A 114 3.36 0.59 20.68
CA LEU A 114 3.19 0.79 22.12
C LEU A 114 2.07 1.80 22.42
N SER A 115 0.84 1.33 22.59
CA SER A 115 -0.30 2.21 22.92
C SER A 115 -0.38 2.62 24.40
N SER A 116 -1.05 3.74 24.66
CA SER A 116 -1.37 4.21 26.02
C SER A 116 -2.13 3.16 26.84
N GLY A 117 -2.97 2.37 26.17
CA GLY A 117 -3.69 1.24 26.74
C GLY A 117 -2.78 0.09 27.19
N LYS A 118 -1.79 -0.31 26.37
CA LYS A 118 -0.80 -1.35 26.73
C LYS A 118 0.00 -0.94 27.98
N VAL A 119 0.47 0.31 28.04
CA VAL A 119 1.18 0.85 29.20
C VAL A 119 0.27 0.84 30.44
N LEU A 120 -0.98 1.29 30.29
CA LEU A 120 -1.97 1.30 31.36
C LEU A 120 -2.25 -0.10 31.91
N LEU A 121 -2.38 -1.10 31.03
CA LEU A 121 -2.61 -2.50 31.41
C LEU A 121 -1.46 -3.06 32.24
N VAL A 122 -0.21 -2.85 31.81
CA VAL A 122 1.00 -3.28 32.54
C VAL A 122 1.03 -2.65 33.94
N VAL A 123 0.82 -1.35 34.05
CA VAL A 123 0.76 -0.64 35.34
C VAL A 123 -0.40 -1.18 36.20
N GLY A 124 -1.55 -1.46 35.60
CA GLY A 124 -2.72 -2.07 36.26
C GLY A 124 -2.40 -3.43 36.89
N ILE A 125 -1.71 -4.30 36.15
CA ILE A 125 -1.25 -5.61 36.63
C ILE A 125 -0.30 -5.44 37.83
N LEU A 126 0.67 -4.51 37.73
CA LEU A 126 1.60 -4.22 38.83
C LEU A 126 0.88 -3.70 40.08
N VAL A 127 -0.10 -2.81 39.92
CA VAL A 127 -0.96 -2.30 41.01
C VAL A 127 -1.72 -3.44 41.68
N ALA A 128 -2.31 -4.35 40.90
CA ALA A 128 -3.05 -5.51 41.41
C ALA A 128 -2.15 -6.45 42.21
N ILE A 129 -0.97 -6.82 41.69
CA ILE A 129 0.03 -7.65 42.39
C ILE A 129 0.44 -7.00 43.71
N ALA A 130 0.77 -5.71 43.68
CA ALA A 130 1.14 -4.95 44.87
C ALA A 130 0.00 -4.88 45.90
N GLY A 131 -1.24 -4.77 45.43
CA GLY A 131 -2.47 -4.79 46.25
C GLY A 131 -2.71 -6.13 46.93
N VAL A 132 -2.52 -7.25 46.23
CA VAL A 132 -2.62 -8.60 46.79
C VAL A 132 -1.54 -8.83 47.85
N ALA A 133 -0.29 -8.46 47.55
CA ALA A 133 0.83 -8.53 48.48
C ALA A 133 0.58 -7.75 49.78
N ARG A 134 0.02 -6.53 49.66
CA ARG A 134 -0.40 -5.72 50.81
C ARG A 134 -1.43 -6.43 51.69
N HIS A 135 -2.44 -7.06 51.11
CA HIS A 135 -3.47 -7.77 51.88
C HIS A 135 -2.93 -9.06 52.51
N HIS A 136 -2.04 -9.77 51.81
CA HIS A 136 -1.35 -10.93 52.35
C HIS A 136 -0.53 -10.56 53.60
N LEU A 137 0.21 -9.44 53.55
CA LEU A 137 0.96 -8.92 54.69
C LEU A 137 0.06 -8.62 55.90
N ILE A 138 -1.11 -8.01 55.70
CA ILE A 138 -2.09 -7.75 56.78
C ILE A 138 -2.56 -9.07 57.40
N GLY A 139 -2.80 -10.10 56.59
CA GLY A 139 -3.17 -11.43 57.06
C GLY A 139 -2.08 -12.07 57.92
N VAL A 140 -0.84 -12.07 57.44
CA VAL A 140 0.33 -12.61 58.15
C VAL A 140 0.58 -11.87 59.47
N GLN A 141 0.46 -10.54 59.50
CA GLN A 141 0.58 -9.74 60.72
C GLN A 141 -0.53 -10.04 61.74
N LYS A 142 -1.78 -10.17 61.30
CA LYS A 142 -2.91 -10.52 62.19
C LYS A 142 -2.83 -11.95 62.70
N GLN A 143 -2.35 -12.88 61.88
CA GLN A 143 -2.12 -14.27 62.31
C GLN A 143 -1.07 -14.31 63.41
N ALA A 144 0.06 -13.61 63.24
CA ALA A 144 1.08 -13.49 64.28
C ALA A 144 0.50 -12.93 65.60
N LEU A 145 -0.27 -11.84 65.53
CA LEU A 145 -0.93 -11.26 66.69
C LEU A 145 -1.93 -12.22 67.37
N ASN A 146 -2.73 -12.94 66.60
CA ASN A 146 -3.70 -13.91 67.12
C ASN A 146 -3.00 -15.13 67.76
N VAL A 147 -1.86 -15.54 67.22
CA VAL A 147 -1.03 -16.59 67.79
C VAL A 147 -0.44 -16.11 69.12
N ASP A 148 0.07 -14.89 69.19
CA ASP A 148 0.57 -14.30 70.45
C ASP A 148 -0.53 -14.21 71.53
N VAL A 149 -1.75 -13.81 71.16
CA VAL A 149 -2.91 -13.83 72.06
C VAL A 149 -3.28 -15.26 72.49
N SER A 150 -3.13 -16.24 71.61
CA SER A 150 -3.41 -17.65 71.94
C SER A 150 -2.37 -18.21 72.90
N ILE A 151 -1.09 -17.90 72.69
CA ILE A 151 -0.01 -18.19 73.63
C ILE A 151 -0.33 -17.54 74.98
N SER A 152 -0.73 -16.26 75.01
CA SER A 152 -1.11 -15.59 76.25
C SER A 152 -2.25 -16.28 77.01
N LYS A 153 -3.23 -16.88 76.30
CA LYS A 153 -4.32 -17.64 76.93
C LYS A 153 -3.87 -19.01 77.47
N ILE A 154 -2.93 -19.67 76.79
CA ILE A 154 -2.34 -20.95 77.24
C ILE A 154 -1.45 -20.73 78.46
N VAL A 155 -0.75 -19.60 78.48
CA VAL A 155 0.14 -19.18 79.57
C VAL A 155 -0.65 -18.67 80.79
N ASP A 156 -1.88 -18.19 80.58
CA ASP A 156 -2.79 -17.77 81.65
C ASP A 156 -3.25 -18.98 82.48
N GLY A 157 -3.05 -18.92 83.80
CA GLY A 157 -3.25 -20.05 84.72
C GLY A 157 -2.03 -20.93 84.99
N GLN A 158 -0.88 -20.72 84.31
CA GLN A 158 0.34 -21.50 84.54
C GLN A 158 1.22 -20.97 85.71
N PRO A 159 2.09 -21.82 86.30
CA PRO A 159 3.02 -21.43 87.36
C PRO A 159 3.93 -20.26 86.97
N ARG A 160 4.34 -19.43 87.93
CA ARG A 160 5.16 -18.22 87.69
C ARG A 160 6.41 -18.49 86.84
N ARG A 161 7.11 -19.60 87.09
CA ARG A 161 8.30 -20.00 86.34
C ARG A 161 7.99 -20.32 84.87
N PHE A 162 6.88 -20.99 84.58
CA PHE A 162 6.43 -21.25 83.20
C PHE A 162 6.11 -19.95 82.46
N ARG A 163 5.40 -19.02 83.13
CA ARG A 163 5.05 -17.71 82.53
C ARG A 163 6.28 -16.87 82.20
N GLN A 164 7.33 -16.93 83.03
CA GLN A 164 8.60 -16.26 82.78
C GLN A 164 9.32 -16.86 81.56
N LEU A 165 9.40 -18.20 81.47
CA LEU A 165 10.02 -18.88 80.33
C LEU A 165 9.26 -18.59 79.02
N ALA A 166 7.92 -18.57 79.06
CA ALA A 166 7.10 -18.24 77.91
C ALA A 166 7.30 -16.77 77.47
N ALA A 167 7.43 -15.83 78.41
CA ALA A 167 7.75 -14.44 78.12
C ALA A 167 9.17 -14.31 77.52
N ASP A 168 10.16 -15.02 78.07
CA ASP A 168 11.53 -15.03 77.52
C ASP A 168 11.58 -15.55 76.08
N LEU A 169 10.73 -16.53 75.73
CA LEU A 169 10.60 -17.08 74.38
C LEU A 169 9.88 -16.13 73.41
N VAL A 170 8.72 -15.59 73.80
CA VAL A 170 7.87 -14.73 72.94
C VAL A 170 8.52 -13.37 72.69
N GLU A 171 9.25 -12.85 73.67
CA GLU A 171 9.97 -11.58 73.57
C GLU A 171 11.43 -11.73 73.10
N GLY A 172 11.90 -12.98 72.88
CA GLY A 172 13.24 -13.25 72.36
C GLY A 172 14.38 -12.82 73.29
N ARG A 173 14.14 -12.79 74.61
CA ARG A 173 15.11 -12.32 75.61
C ARG A 173 16.29 -13.28 75.81
N ARG A 174 16.11 -14.56 75.49
CA ARG A 174 17.10 -15.64 75.68
C ARG A 174 17.12 -16.60 74.49
N PRO A 175 18.26 -17.28 74.20
CA PRO A 175 18.32 -18.34 73.19
C PRO A 175 17.33 -19.46 73.48
N ALA A 176 16.63 -19.95 72.45
CA ALA A 176 15.62 -21.00 72.60
C ALA A 176 16.19 -22.29 73.23
N ALA A 177 17.44 -22.64 72.94
CA ALA A 177 18.12 -23.80 73.54
C ALA A 177 18.23 -23.70 75.08
N ASP A 178 18.52 -22.51 75.60
CA ASP A 178 18.64 -22.28 77.05
C ASP A 178 17.27 -22.32 77.73
N ILE A 179 16.23 -21.83 77.05
CA ILE A 179 14.85 -21.90 77.53
C ILE A 179 14.37 -23.36 77.52
N GLU A 180 14.67 -24.13 76.48
CA GLU A 180 14.31 -25.55 76.38
C GLU A 180 15.00 -26.39 77.48
N ALA A 181 16.26 -26.08 77.82
CA ALA A 181 16.96 -26.70 78.95
C ALA A 181 16.29 -26.42 80.30
N ASP A 182 15.75 -25.21 80.50
CA ASP A 182 14.99 -24.84 81.71
C ASP A 182 13.60 -25.49 81.76
N VAL A 183 12.96 -25.69 80.60
CA VAL A 183 11.65 -26.34 80.47
C VAL A 183 11.75 -27.84 80.77
N ALA A 184 12.86 -28.50 80.41
CA ALA A 184 13.11 -29.90 80.73
C ALA A 184 13.12 -30.20 82.25
N GLN A 185 13.27 -29.16 83.09
CA GLN A 185 13.19 -29.26 84.55
C GLN A 185 11.76 -29.09 85.10
N LEU A 186 10.77 -28.77 84.26
CA LEU A 186 9.37 -28.68 84.64
C LEU A 186 8.69 -30.06 84.65
N GLY A 187 7.52 -30.17 85.30
CA GLY A 187 6.76 -31.41 85.34
C GLY A 187 6.25 -31.86 83.96
N PRO A 188 5.93 -33.16 83.78
CA PRO A 188 5.54 -33.72 82.48
C PRO A 188 4.33 -33.02 81.85
N GLU A 189 3.36 -32.61 82.68
CA GLU A 189 2.16 -31.87 82.27
C GLU A 189 2.51 -30.48 81.70
N GLN A 190 3.45 -29.76 82.33
CA GLN A 190 3.88 -28.45 81.85
C GLN A 190 4.75 -28.56 80.59
N GLN A 191 5.53 -29.63 80.43
CA GLN A 191 6.29 -29.89 79.20
C GLN A 191 5.37 -30.14 77.99
N GLU A 192 4.21 -30.74 78.20
CA GLU A 192 3.19 -30.91 77.16
C GLU A 192 2.57 -29.57 76.73
N VAL A 193 2.16 -28.74 77.69
CA VAL A 193 1.66 -27.39 77.40
C VAL A 193 2.73 -26.53 76.72
N TRP A 194 4.01 -26.71 77.08
CA TRP A 194 5.12 -26.02 76.43
C TRP A 194 5.29 -26.41 74.95
N ARG A 195 5.07 -27.69 74.58
CA ARG A 195 5.13 -28.12 73.17
C ARG A 195 4.11 -27.34 72.32
N GLU A 196 2.93 -27.05 72.85
CA GLU A 196 1.92 -26.24 72.16
C GLU A 196 2.38 -24.79 72.00
N VAL A 197 2.93 -24.18 73.06
CA VAL A 197 3.51 -22.81 73.02
C VAL A 197 4.68 -22.73 72.03
N ARG A 198 5.55 -23.73 72.00
CA ARG A 198 6.71 -23.81 71.08
C ARG A 198 6.24 -23.88 69.64
N THR A 199 5.28 -24.76 69.35
CA THR A 199 4.71 -24.94 68.00
C THR A 199 4.07 -23.65 67.49
N LEU A 200 3.28 -22.97 68.34
CA LEU A 200 2.69 -21.68 68.03
C LEU A 200 3.75 -20.57 67.85
N SER A 201 4.78 -20.54 68.71
CA SER A 201 5.88 -19.57 68.60
C SER A 201 6.68 -19.78 67.30
N ASP A 202 6.95 -21.02 66.90
CA ASP A 202 7.62 -21.36 65.63
C ASP A 202 6.82 -20.91 64.41
N GLU A 203 5.48 -20.99 64.46
CA GLU A 203 4.61 -20.50 63.39
C GLU A 203 4.79 -18.99 63.14
N VAL A 204 4.97 -18.20 64.20
CA VAL A 204 5.26 -16.76 64.11
C VAL A 204 6.71 -16.52 63.69
N ASN A 205 7.66 -17.28 64.25
CA ASN A 205 9.10 -17.14 64.04
C ASN A 205 9.53 -17.31 62.57
N LYS A 206 8.76 -18.07 61.78
CA LYS A 206 8.94 -18.23 60.32
C LYS A 206 8.92 -16.91 59.55
N ASN A 207 8.04 -15.98 59.93
CA ASN A 207 7.85 -14.70 59.25
C ASN A 207 8.41 -13.52 60.05
N PHE A 208 8.34 -13.59 61.38
CA PHE A 208 8.81 -12.59 62.32
C PHE A 208 9.74 -13.25 63.34
N PRO A 209 11.06 -13.34 63.04
CA PRO A 209 12.03 -13.91 63.95
C PRO A 209 11.99 -13.22 65.32
N ARG A 210 11.89 -14.02 66.40
CA ARG A 210 11.82 -13.51 67.79
C ARG A 210 13.12 -12.81 68.23
N THR A 211 14.23 -13.13 67.59
CA THR A 211 15.55 -12.49 67.79
C THR A 211 15.69 -11.14 67.09
N GLY A 212 14.66 -10.68 66.38
CA GLY A 212 14.66 -9.41 65.64
C GLY A 212 14.82 -9.59 64.13
N GLY A 213 14.33 -8.61 63.37
CA GLY A 213 14.31 -8.65 61.90
C GLY A 213 13.05 -9.30 61.32
N GLN A 214 13.04 -9.54 60.00
CA GLN A 214 11.91 -10.09 59.25
C GLN A 214 12.41 -10.96 58.09
N SER A 215 11.61 -11.95 57.70
CA SER A 215 11.92 -12.79 56.54
C SER A 215 12.05 -11.96 55.25
N ARG A 216 12.73 -12.53 54.23
CA ARG A 216 12.84 -11.90 52.91
C ARG A 216 11.46 -11.65 52.29
N SER A 217 10.53 -12.60 52.44
CA SER A 217 9.15 -12.48 51.95
C SER A 217 8.40 -11.31 52.60
N VAL A 218 8.51 -11.12 53.92
CA VAL A 218 7.87 -10.00 54.62
C VAL A 218 8.46 -8.66 54.20
N ARG A 219 9.77 -8.59 53.95
CA ARG A 219 10.42 -7.39 53.39
C ARG A 219 9.91 -7.06 52.00
N THR A 220 9.80 -8.05 51.11
CA THR A 220 9.22 -7.89 49.78
C THR A 220 7.76 -7.41 49.84
N TYR A 221 6.91 -8.00 50.70
CA TYR A 221 5.53 -7.54 50.84
C TYR A 221 5.41 -6.12 51.41
N LYS A 222 6.33 -5.70 52.28
CA LYS A 222 6.38 -4.31 52.77
C LYS A 222 6.78 -3.33 51.68
N PHE A 223 7.75 -3.68 50.84
CA PHE A 223 8.13 -2.90 49.67
C PHE A 223 6.96 -2.78 48.70
N LEU A 224 6.34 -3.90 48.30
CA LEU A 224 5.16 -3.91 47.41
C LEU A 224 4.00 -3.08 47.98
N ARG A 225 3.77 -3.15 49.30
CA ARG A 225 2.81 -2.28 49.98
C ARG A 225 3.18 -0.79 49.87
N ALA A 226 4.45 -0.43 49.96
CA ALA A 226 4.91 0.95 49.89
C ALA A 226 4.74 1.54 48.49
N VAL A 227 5.01 0.75 47.45
CA VAL A 227 4.87 1.18 46.05
C VAL A 227 3.43 1.13 45.53
N HIS A 228 2.53 0.35 46.15
CA HIS A 228 1.14 0.24 45.72
C HIS A 228 0.42 1.60 45.59
N ALA A 229 0.56 2.49 46.59
CA ALA A 229 -0.09 3.79 46.56
C ALA A 229 0.47 4.73 45.47
N PRO A 230 1.79 4.91 45.32
CA PRO A 230 2.38 5.60 44.17
C PRO A 230 1.93 5.02 42.82
N LEU A 231 1.99 3.69 42.65
CA LEU A 231 1.58 3.03 41.40
C LEU A 231 0.09 3.25 41.09
N THR A 232 -0.77 3.29 42.10
CA THR A 232 -2.19 3.60 41.90
C THR A 232 -2.40 5.05 41.45
N ILE A 233 -1.59 6.00 41.93
CA ILE A 233 -1.65 7.39 41.45
C ILE A 233 -1.25 7.43 39.97
N VAL A 234 -0.13 6.79 39.62
CA VAL A 234 0.33 6.68 38.22
C VAL A 234 -0.74 6.04 37.34
N LEU A 235 -1.35 4.94 37.79
CA LEU A 235 -2.45 4.26 37.08
C LEU A 235 -3.60 5.22 36.74
N PHE A 236 -4.05 6.05 37.68
CA PHE A 236 -5.16 6.97 37.42
C PHE A 236 -4.78 8.16 36.54
N VAL A 237 -3.52 8.61 36.59
CA VAL A 237 -3.01 9.62 35.64
C VAL A 237 -2.97 9.04 34.23
N LEU A 238 -2.40 7.85 34.06
CA LEU A 238 -2.36 7.15 32.78
C LEU A 238 -3.76 6.80 32.28
N LEU A 239 -4.71 6.46 33.16
CA LEU A 239 -6.09 6.24 32.76
C LEU A 239 -6.73 7.53 32.22
N GLY A 240 -6.47 8.66 32.87
CA GLY A 240 -6.95 9.95 32.39
C GLY A 240 -6.35 10.30 31.02
N TYR A 241 -5.07 10.02 30.82
CA TYR A 241 -4.40 10.17 29.52
C TYR A 241 -4.98 9.22 28.47
N HIS A 242 -5.13 7.94 28.77
CA HIS A 242 -5.70 6.94 27.84
C HIS A 242 -7.13 7.31 27.40
N MET A 243 -7.96 7.83 28.31
CA MET A 243 -9.29 8.34 27.96
C MET A 243 -9.21 9.61 27.09
N TRP A 244 -8.21 10.46 27.29
CA TRP A 244 -8.00 11.66 26.48
C TRP A 244 -7.53 11.30 25.06
N ASP A 245 -6.56 10.38 24.99
CA ASP A 245 -5.93 9.83 23.79
C ASP A 245 -6.95 9.11 22.88
N VAL A 246 -7.66 8.09 23.40
CA VAL A 246 -8.62 7.29 22.59
C VAL A 246 -9.85 8.09 22.14
N LEU A 247 -10.20 9.18 22.81
CA LEU A 247 -11.30 10.04 22.40
C LEU A 247 -10.87 11.13 21.39
N GLY A 248 -9.63 11.08 20.89
CA GLY A 248 -9.12 12.07 19.94
C GLY A 248 -9.06 13.49 20.51
N ALA A 249 -9.02 13.64 21.83
CA ALA A 249 -9.05 14.97 22.46
C ALA A 249 -7.73 15.74 22.26
N GLN A 250 -6.65 15.04 21.94
CA GLN A 250 -5.39 15.67 21.55
C GLN A 250 -5.55 16.37 20.21
N ASP A 251 -6.07 15.66 19.20
CA ASP A 251 -6.19 16.20 17.84
C ASP A 251 -7.35 17.19 17.73
N ALA A 252 -8.43 16.99 18.48
CA ALA A 252 -9.49 18.01 18.60
C ALA A 252 -9.02 19.34 19.22
N VAL A 253 -7.86 19.38 19.89
CA VAL A 253 -7.30 20.57 20.54
C VAL A 253 -6.03 21.09 19.84
N LEU A 254 -5.25 20.20 19.24
CA LEU A 254 -3.93 20.49 18.67
C LEU A 254 -3.79 20.09 17.20
N GLY A 255 -4.71 19.29 16.66
CA GLY A 255 -4.71 18.86 15.26
C GLY A 255 -5.21 19.95 14.34
N ASP A 256 -4.60 20.02 13.18
CA ASP A 256 -5.02 20.79 12.01
C ASP A 256 -5.81 19.89 11.04
N GLU A 257 -6.27 20.47 9.94
CA GLU A 257 -6.98 19.74 8.89
C GLU A 257 -6.10 18.65 8.23
N ALA A 258 -4.79 18.85 8.16
CA ALA A 258 -3.86 17.83 7.67
C ALA A 258 -3.92 16.56 8.53
N SER A 259 -4.06 16.68 9.85
CA SER A 259 -4.14 15.53 10.77
C SER A 259 -5.40 14.67 10.64
N SER A 260 -6.40 15.07 9.84
CA SER A 260 -7.59 14.25 9.61
C SER A 260 -7.46 13.22 8.49
N TYR A 261 -6.43 13.32 7.66
CA TYR A 261 -6.18 12.36 6.59
C TYR A 261 -5.33 11.21 7.12
N ALA A 262 -5.83 9.98 6.98
CA ALA A 262 -5.11 8.78 7.41
C ALA A 262 -4.00 8.46 6.40
N SER A 263 -2.77 8.29 6.89
CA SER A 263 -1.65 7.81 6.08
C SER A 263 -1.73 6.32 5.82
N ALA A 264 -0.96 5.83 4.84
CA ALA A 264 -0.81 4.40 4.57
C ALA A 264 -0.32 3.63 5.82
N ASP A 265 0.62 4.19 6.59
CA ASP A 265 1.06 3.65 7.88
C ASP A 265 -0.11 3.42 8.87
N THR A 266 -1.11 4.30 8.83
CA THR A 266 -2.28 4.19 9.70
C THR A 266 -3.18 3.01 9.30
N CYS A 267 -3.21 2.68 8.01
CA CYS A 267 -3.91 1.51 7.47
C CYS A 267 -3.11 0.22 7.74
N ALA A 268 -1.79 0.27 7.58
CA ALA A 268 -0.85 -0.84 7.78
C ALA A 268 -0.88 -1.42 9.20
N ASP A 269 -1.33 -0.65 10.19
CA ASP A 269 -1.56 -1.10 11.57
C ASP A 269 -2.53 -2.32 11.69
N CYS A 270 -3.38 -2.54 10.67
CA CYS A 270 -4.32 -3.66 10.58
C CYS A 270 -4.33 -4.38 9.22
N HIS A 271 -3.85 -3.72 8.16
CA HIS A 271 -3.87 -4.18 6.77
C HIS A 271 -2.43 -4.28 6.23
N SER A 272 -1.55 -4.95 6.97
CA SER A 272 -0.10 -4.88 6.70
C SER A 272 0.26 -5.47 5.34
N ASP A 273 -0.30 -6.62 4.98
CA ASP A 273 -0.01 -7.29 3.69
C ASP A 273 -0.39 -6.38 2.48
N ILE A 274 -1.55 -5.72 2.54
CA ILE A 274 -2.00 -4.77 1.50
C ILE A 274 -1.08 -3.54 1.44
N ALA A 275 -0.67 -3.02 2.60
CA ALA A 275 0.22 -1.86 2.66
C ALA A 275 1.62 -2.20 2.14
N ASP A 276 2.11 -3.41 2.40
CA ASP A 276 3.39 -3.90 1.89
C ASP A 276 3.35 -4.04 0.36
N ASP A 277 2.27 -4.59 -0.21
CA ASP A 277 2.06 -4.63 -1.66
C ASP A 277 1.99 -3.23 -2.27
N TRP A 278 1.16 -2.34 -1.71
CA TRP A 278 1.03 -0.95 -2.16
C TRP A 278 2.37 -0.21 -2.11
N SER A 279 3.20 -0.45 -1.09
CA SER A 279 4.50 0.22 -0.95
C SER A 279 5.49 -0.07 -2.09
N LEU A 280 5.26 -1.11 -2.89
CA LEU A 280 6.06 -1.42 -4.06
C LEU A 280 5.52 -0.82 -5.37
N SER A 281 4.31 -0.29 -5.33
CA SER A 281 3.62 0.20 -6.52
C SER A 281 4.12 1.57 -6.96
N ALA A 282 4.04 1.85 -8.26
CA ALA A 282 4.24 3.20 -8.77
C ALA A 282 3.28 4.23 -8.16
N MET A 283 2.13 3.79 -7.63
CA MET A 283 1.16 4.65 -6.92
C MET A 283 1.71 5.18 -5.58
N ALA A 284 2.40 4.35 -4.79
CA ALA A 284 3.06 4.79 -3.57
C ALA A 284 4.22 5.75 -3.84
N HIS A 285 4.92 5.56 -4.96
CA HIS A 285 6.02 6.40 -5.42
C HIS A 285 5.57 7.58 -6.29
N ALA A 286 4.28 7.79 -6.52
CA ALA A 286 3.81 8.76 -7.50
C ALA A 286 4.30 10.20 -7.19
N GLN A 287 4.41 10.54 -5.90
CA GLN A 287 4.93 11.83 -5.44
C GLN A 287 6.45 11.87 -5.35
N THR A 288 7.10 10.73 -5.12
CA THR A 288 8.51 10.64 -4.68
C THR A 288 9.45 9.96 -5.69
N SER A 289 8.91 9.55 -6.84
CA SER A 289 9.68 8.94 -7.91
C SER A 289 10.72 9.91 -8.46
N ALA A 290 11.95 9.43 -8.61
CA ALA A 290 13.07 10.23 -9.10
C ALA A 290 12.77 10.90 -10.46
N LEU A 291 12.01 10.23 -11.34
CA LEU A 291 11.68 10.77 -12.66
C LEU A 291 10.63 11.87 -12.57
N MET A 292 9.59 11.67 -11.76
CA MET A 292 8.51 12.65 -11.66
C MET A 292 8.97 13.91 -10.94
N GLU A 293 9.73 13.77 -9.85
CA GLU A 293 10.33 14.88 -9.14
C GLU A 293 11.27 15.68 -10.06
N ALA A 294 12.05 14.98 -10.91
CA ALA A 294 12.99 15.63 -11.81
C ALA A 294 12.34 16.31 -13.03
N GLN A 295 11.30 15.72 -13.59
CA GLN A 295 10.66 16.22 -14.81
C GLN A 295 9.71 17.38 -14.55
N LEU A 296 8.94 17.35 -13.45
CA LEU A 296 7.94 18.38 -13.16
C LEU A 296 8.50 19.82 -13.17
N PRO A 297 9.68 20.11 -12.56
CA PRO A 297 10.30 21.43 -12.63
C PRO A 297 10.60 21.87 -14.07
N VAL A 298 11.10 20.96 -14.91
CA VAL A 298 11.44 21.25 -16.32
C VAL A 298 10.17 21.54 -17.10
N THR A 299 9.15 20.68 -16.98
CA THR A 299 7.84 20.85 -17.61
C THR A 299 7.19 22.18 -17.22
N LEU A 300 7.19 22.55 -15.94
CA LEU A 300 6.57 23.80 -15.49
C LEU A 300 7.38 25.05 -15.87
N ALA A 301 8.70 24.97 -15.91
CA ALA A 301 9.57 26.06 -16.32
C ALA A 301 9.39 26.36 -17.82
N GLU A 302 9.36 25.32 -18.64
CA GLU A 302 9.22 25.46 -20.08
C GLU A 302 7.84 26.00 -20.47
N ASN A 303 6.77 25.47 -19.86
CA ASN A 303 5.44 25.99 -20.13
C ASN A 303 5.25 27.44 -19.67
N ARG A 304 5.97 27.88 -18.62
CA ARG A 304 6.01 29.28 -18.24
C ARG A 304 6.71 30.13 -19.30
N ARG A 305 7.80 29.63 -19.88
CA ARG A 305 8.50 30.29 -21.00
C ARG A 305 7.56 30.44 -22.20
N LEU A 306 6.89 29.36 -22.60
CA LEU A 306 5.90 29.38 -23.68
C LEU A 306 4.76 30.36 -23.40
N ALA A 307 4.22 30.41 -22.18
CA ALA A 307 3.20 31.37 -21.80
C ALA A 307 3.67 32.84 -21.92
N GLU A 308 4.93 33.12 -21.57
CA GLU A 308 5.54 34.45 -21.73
C GLU A 308 5.74 34.83 -23.21
N GLU A 309 6.07 33.86 -24.07
CA GLU A 309 6.37 34.05 -25.49
C GLU A 309 5.10 34.14 -26.36
N LEU A 310 4.17 33.20 -26.20
CA LEU A 310 2.95 33.05 -27.01
C LEU A 310 1.79 33.93 -26.52
N GLY A 311 1.82 34.36 -25.26
CA GLY A 311 0.95 35.40 -24.74
C GLY A 311 -0.31 34.90 -24.01
N PRO A 312 -1.41 35.68 -23.99
CA PRO A 312 -2.51 35.50 -23.02
C PRO A 312 -3.26 34.17 -23.10
N ASP A 313 -3.40 33.60 -24.29
CA ASP A 313 -4.17 32.36 -24.49
C ASP A 313 -3.37 31.17 -23.95
N GLN A 314 -2.06 31.09 -24.28
CA GLN A 314 -1.14 30.13 -23.68
C GLN A 314 -1.00 30.29 -22.16
N GLN A 315 -1.01 31.52 -21.65
CA GLN A 315 -1.03 31.76 -20.20
C GLN A 315 -2.29 31.20 -19.53
N ALA A 316 -3.46 31.31 -20.18
CA ALA A 316 -4.69 30.76 -19.65
C ALA A 316 -4.65 29.23 -19.59
N LEU A 317 -4.09 28.60 -20.62
CA LEU A 317 -3.85 27.15 -20.64
C LEU A 317 -2.90 26.73 -19.52
N TYR A 318 -1.76 27.43 -19.36
CA TYR A 318 -0.84 27.18 -18.25
C TYR A 318 -1.52 27.32 -16.88
N ASP A 319 -2.26 28.40 -16.66
CA ASP A 319 -2.96 28.65 -15.39
C ASP A 319 -3.99 27.56 -15.06
N ALA A 320 -4.58 26.93 -16.10
CA ALA A 320 -5.55 25.83 -15.95
C ALA A 320 -4.87 24.47 -15.75
N ALA A 321 -3.78 24.19 -16.48
CA ALA A 321 -3.18 22.87 -16.59
C ALA A 321 -1.96 22.67 -15.67
N ALA A 322 -1.26 23.70 -15.21
CA ALA A 322 0.02 23.52 -14.47
C ALA A 322 -0.14 22.68 -13.18
N LYS A 323 -1.27 22.82 -12.48
CA LYS A 323 -1.55 22.05 -11.25
C LYS A 323 -1.98 20.61 -11.53
N SER A 324 -2.23 20.24 -12.80
CA SER A 324 -2.67 18.91 -13.20
C SER A 324 -1.77 17.85 -12.56
N CYS A 325 -0.52 17.71 -12.97
CA CYS A 325 0.49 16.77 -12.45
C CYS A 325 0.28 16.33 -10.98
N ILE A 326 0.23 17.28 -10.03
CA ILE A 326 0.13 16.97 -8.60
C ILE A 326 -1.27 16.50 -8.15
N ASN A 327 -2.34 16.75 -8.91
CA ASN A 327 -3.69 16.25 -8.60
C ASN A 327 -3.80 14.71 -8.74
N CYS A 328 -2.88 14.04 -9.46
CA CYS A 328 -2.82 12.58 -9.59
C CYS A 328 -1.57 12.02 -8.91
N HIS A 329 -0.45 12.74 -8.92
CA HIS A 329 0.77 12.28 -8.25
C HIS A 329 0.77 12.51 -6.74
N ALA A 330 0.01 13.50 -6.25
CA ALA A 330 -0.17 13.81 -4.83
C ALA A 330 -1.62 14.24 -4.53
N PRO A 331 -2.64 13.40 -4.82
CA PRO A 331 -4.06 13.76 -4.80
C PRO A 331 -4.57 14.27 -3.44
N VAL A 332 -3.99 13.80 -2.34
CA VAL A 332 -4.27 14.31 -0.99
C VAL A 332 -3.58 15.65 -0.77
N GLY A 333 -2.27 15.73 -1.01
CA GLY A 333 -1.45 16.93 -0.79
C GLY A 333 -1.84 18.12 -1.66
N SER A 334 -2.26 17.87 -2.91
CA SER A 334 -2.67 18.91 -3.87
C SER A 334 -3.85 19.74 -3.39
N GLN A 335 -4.67 19.21 -2.47
CA GLN A 335 -5.78 19.95 -1.86
C GLN A 335 -5.30 21.03 -0.87
N PHE A 336 -4.04 20.96 -0.42
CA PHE A 336 -3.44 21.85 0.58
C PHE A 336 -2.57 22.96 0.00
N THR A 337 -2.44 23.03 -1.33
CA THR A 337 -1.71 24.10 -2.02
C THR A 337 -2.57 24.71 -3.12
N ASP A 338 -2.63 26.04 -3.18
CA ASP A 338 -3.21 26.79 -4.31
C ASP A 338 -2.14 27.18 -5.34
N ASP A 339 -0.87 26.84 -5.08
CA ASP A 339 0.22 27.13 -6.02
C ASP A 339 0.19 26.13 -7.17
N ILE A 340 -0.16 26.64 -8.35
CA ILE A 340 -0.15 25.87 -9.60
C ILE A 340 1.27 25.45 -10.02
N ASN A 341 2.30 26.04 -9.41
CA ASN A 341 3.71 25.73 -9.65
C ASN A 341 4.34 24.86 -8.55
N ALA A 342 3.52 24.28 -7.66
CA ALA A 342 4.02 23.44 -6.59
C ALA A 342 4.81 22.26 -7.16
N LEU A 343 6.05 22.11 -6.70
CA LEU A 343 6.95 21.02 -7.08
C LEU A 343 6.84 19.87 -6.08
N LEU A 344 7.21 18.68 -6.54
CA LEU A 344 7.28 17.47 -5.74
C LEU A 344 8.73 17.24 -5.25
N PRO A 345 8.92 16.72 -4.03
CA PRO A 345 7.89 16.42 -3.04
C PRO A 345 7.36 17.70 -2.36
N LEU A 346 6.12 17.66 -1.86
CA LEU A 346 5.39 18.89 -1.49
C LEU A 346 5.91 19.54 -0.19
N ASP A 347 6.62 18.78 0.66
CA ASP A 347 7.18 19.24 1.93
C ASP A 347 8.62 19.79 1.82
N GLU A 348 9.21 19.77 0.63
CA GLU A 348 10.57 20.26 0.43
C GLU A 348 10.60 21.70 -0.15
N PRO A 349 11.47 22.59 0.38
CA PRO A 349 11.65 23.92 -0.21
C PRO A 349 12.35 23.85 -1.58
N SER A 350 12.00 24.78 -2.47
CA SER A 350 12.67 24.97 -3.76
C SER A 350 13.50 26.26 -3.73
N GLY A 351 14.81 26.14 -3.57
CA GLY A 351 15.70 27.30 -3.40
C GLY A 351 15.33 28.15 -2.17
N ASP A 352 14.98 29.42 -2.39
CA ASP A 352 14.51 30.33 -1.32
C ASP A 352 12.98 30.22 -1.06
N ALA A 353 12.24 29.49 -1.90
CA ALA A 353 10.81 29.28 -1.71
C ALA A 353 10.53 28.25 -0.60
N PRO A 354 9.55 28.52 0.29
CA PRO A 354 9.14 27.53 1.29
C PRO A 354 8.49 26.30 0.62
N PRO A 355 8.34 25.18 1.36
CA PRO A 355 7.56 24.04 0.90
C PRO A 355 6.15 24.41 0.44
N ALA A 356 5.62 23.70 -0.55
CA ALA A 356 4.25 23.87 -1.02
C ALA A 356 3.24 23.48 0.07
N VAL A 357 3.55 22.46 0.87
CA VAL A 357 2.74 21.97 2.00
C VAL A 357 3.62 21.82 3.24
N ASP A 358 3.40 22.67 4.25
CA ASP A 358 4.06 22.58 5.57
C ASP A 358 3.30 21.59 6.46
N SER A 359 3.54 20.30 6.27
CA SER A 359 2.92 19.21 7.02
C SER A 359 3.94 18.11 7.32
N SER A 360 3.75 17.41 8.45
CA SER A 360 4.48 16.18 8.76
C SER A 360 3.62 14.93 8.60
N ASN A 361 2.45 15.03 7.98
CA ASN A 361 1.57 13.88 7.73
C ASN A 361 1.93 13.23 6.39
N PRO A 362 2.43 11.98 6.37
CA PRO A 362 2.81 11.28 5.14
C PRO A 362 1.70 11.23 4.09
N ALA A 363 0.43 11.16 4.52
CA ALA A 363 -0.72 11.17 3.61
C ALA A 363 -0.71 12.35 2.63
N LEU A 364 -0.16 13.50 3.03
CA LEU A 364 -0.14 14.72 2.22
C LEU A 364 1.15 14.88 1.41
N VAL A 365 2.26 14.30 1.88
CA VAL A 365 3.60 14.72 1.43
C VAL A 365 4.51 13.57 0.99
N ALA A 366 4.13 12.32 1.21
CA ALA A 366 4.95 11.16 0.87
C ALA A 366 4.17 9.99 0.27
N ASP A 367 2.92 9.75 0.69
CA ASP A 367 2.17 8.56 0.31
C ASP A 367 1.68 8.58 -1.16
N GLY A 368 1.94 9.62 -1.96
CA GLY A 368 1.48 9.66 -3.36
C GLY A 368 -0.02 9.36 -3.53
N VAL A 369 -0.35 8.33 -4.32
CA VAL A 369 -1.72 7.80 -4.45
C VAL A 369 -1.98 6.78 -3.32
N ALA A 370 -2.36 7.31 -2.15
CA ALA A 370 -2.58 6.54 -0.93
C ALA A 370 -3.92 5.77 -0.90
N CYS A 371 -4.08 4.86 0.08
CA CYS A 371 -5.30 4.05 0.27
C CYS A 371 -6.58 4.89 0.28
N ILE A 372 -6.55 6.05 0.95
CA ILE A 372 -7.71 6.94 1.10
C ILE A 372 -8.10 7.63 -0.21
N THR A 373 -7.19 7.73 -1.19
CA THR A 373 -7.49 8.28 -2.51
C THR A 373 -8.57 7.45 -3.19
N CYS A 374 -8.41 6.13 -3.15
CA CYS A 374 -9.33 5.17 -3.76
C CYS A 374 -10.48 4.81 -2.81
N HIS A 375 -10.18 4.33 -1.60
CA HIS A 375 -11.19 3.75 -0.72
C HIS A 375 -12.14 4.76 -0.07
N SER A 376 -11.93 6.07 -0.23
CA SER A 376 -12.91 7.09 0.21
C SER A 376 -13.97 7.40 -0.85
N GLN A 377 -13.89 6.79 -2.04
CA GLN A 377 -14.82 7.06 -3.14
C GLN A 377 -16.08 6.19 -3.03
N SER A 378 -17.22 6.83 -2.78
CA SER A 378 -18.54 6.16 -2.77
C SER A 378 -19.12 5.93 -4.17
N ALA A 379 -18.63 6.69 -5.15
CA ALA A 379 -19.10 6.70 -6.53
C ALA A 379 -17.89 6.99 -7.44
N ALA A 380 -17.99 6.59 -8.70
CA ALA A 380 -16.92 6.81 -9.65
C ALA A 380 -16.62 8.31 -9.75
N PRO A 381 -15.35 8.72 -9.68
CA PRO A 381 -14.99 10.07 -10.05
C PRO A 381 -15.37 10.31 -11.51
N ALA A 382 -15.80 11.53 -11.79
CA ALA A 382 -15.90 12.05 -13.13
C ALA A 382 -14.66 11.71 -13.95
N GLU A 383 -14.82 11.27 -15.19
CA GLU A 383 -13.73 11.17 -16.16
C GLU A 383 -13.10 12.55 -16.33
N ARG A 384 -11.79 12.65 -16.13
CA ARG A 384 -11.10 13.94 -15.94
C ARG A 384 -10.33 14.33 -17.17
N ALA A 385 -11.03 14.39 -18.30
CA ALA A 385 -10.59 15.10 -19.49
C ALA A 385 -10.18 16.55 -19.08
N GLY A 386 -8.92 16.74 -18.69
CA GLY A 386 -8.34 18.00 -18.18
C GLY A 386 -7.93 18.06 -16.70
N PHE A 387 -7.89 16.95 -15.95
CA PHE A 387 -7.08 16.83 -14.71
C PHE A 387 -7.52 17.66 -13.47
N GLY A 388 -8.78 17.50 -13.04
CA GLY A 388 -9.30 18.11 -11.80
C GLY A 388 -8.74 17.50 -10.48
N PRO A 389 -9.07 18.07 -9.30
CA PRO A 389 -8.71 17.54 -7.98
C PRO A 389 -9.69 16.47 -7.46
N LEU A 390 -9.20 15.36 -6.88
CA LEU A 390 -10.04 14.28 -6.34
C LEU A 390 -10.66 14.72 -5.01
N ALA A 391 -11.96 14.50 -4.85
CA ALA A 391 -12.61 14.73 -3.57
C ALA A 391 -12.26 13.56 -2.65
N ILE A 392 -11.44 13.80 -1.63
CA ILE A 392 -11.01 12.76 -0.69
C ILE A 392 -11.76 12.98 0.61
N GLU A 393 -12.72 12.11 0.89
CA GLU A 393 -13.44 12.15 2.15
C GLU A 393 -12.53 11.68 3.30
N HIS A 394 -12.65 12.36 4.43
CA HIS A 394 -11.85 12.09 5.60
C HIS A 394 -12.65 12.34 6.88
N GLY A 395 -12.26 11.66 7.94
CA GLY A 395 -12.78 11.86 9.29
C GLY A 395 -11.81 12.65 10.15
N GLY A 396 -11.12 11.94 11.03
CA GLY A 396 -10.13 12.45 11.99
C GLY A 396 -9.37 11.31 12.66
N SER A 397 -8.38 11.63 13.48
CA SER A 397 -7.48 10.64 14.11
C SER A 397 -8.14 9.52 14.94
N ALA A 398 -9.36 9.75 15.45
CA ALA A 398 -10.09 8.75 16.23
C ALA A 398 -11.10 7.93 15.41
N TYR A 399 -11.50 8.45 14.25
CA TYR A 399 -12.44 7.88 13.29
C TYR A 399 -12.09 8.42 11.90
N TYR A 400 -11.53 7.58 11.04
CA TYR A 400 -10.93 7.94 9.76
C TYR A 400 -11.94 8.26 8.66
N GLY A 401 -13.19 7.81 8.79
CA GLY A 401 -14.22 8.00 7.77
C GLY A 401 -14.99 6.72 7.49
N GLU A 402 -15.82 6.79 6.46
CA GLU A 402 -16.41 5.63 5.81
C GLU A 402 -15.49 5.23 4.66
N PHE A 403 -15.21 3.93 4.53
CA PHE A 403 -14.42 3.39 3.43
C PHE A 403 -15.20 2.37 2.62
N PHE A 404 -14.83 2.24 1.37
CA PHE A 404 -15.52 1.42 0.39
C PHE A 404 -14.61 0.33 -0.17
N GLY A 405 -15.21 -0.80 -0.52
CA GLY A 405 -14.52 -1.96 -1.09
C GLY A 405 -15.49 -3.12 -1.28
N PRO A 406 -15.08 -4.20 -1.97
CA PRO A 406 -15.92 -5.38 -2.15
C PRO A 406 -16.26 -5.99 -0.79
N LEU A 407 -17.52 -5.85 -0.35
CA LEU A 407 -17.99 -6.43 0.91
C LEU A 407 -18.67 -7.77 0.68
N PHE A 408 -18.49 -8.67 1.66
CA PHE A 408 -19.18 -9.96 1.70
C PHE A 408 -20.07 -10.07 2.93
N ASP A 409 -21.24 -10.68 2.71
CA ASP A 409 -22.28 -10.90 3.71
C ASP A 409 -22.01 -12.07 4.68
N ASP A 410 -21.02 -12.93 4.42
CA ASP A 410 -20.77 -14.13 5.24
C ASP A 410 -19.28 -14.35 5.58
N PRO A 411 -18.82 -13.92 6.77
CA PRO A 411 -19.53 -13.11 7.75
C PRO A 411 -19.49 -11.62 7.40
N ASN A 412 -20.42 -10.83 7.94
CA ASN A 412 -20.35 -9.36 7.95
C ASN A 412 -18.97 -8.80 8.37
N PRO A 413 -18.65 -7.54 8.02
CA PRO A 413 -17.40 -6.89 8.39
C PRO A 413 -17.06 -6.97 9.88
N LEU A 414 -15.76 -6.95 10.21
CA LEU A 414 -15.31 -7.00 11.59
C LEU A 414 -15.70 -5.70 12.32
N PRO A 415 -16.19 -5.78 13.58
CA PRO A 415 -16.55 -4.60 14.36
C PRO A 415 -15.29 -3.87 14.81
N VAL A 416 -14.94 -2.81 14.08
CA VAL A 416 -13.87 -1.87 14.41
C VAL A 416 -14.46 -0.54 14.86
N ARG A 417 -13.66 0.32 15.51
CA ARG A 417 -14.12 1.65 15.98
C ARG A 417 -13.60 2.81 15.13
N VAL A 418 -12.68 2.51 14.21
CA VAL A 418 -11.80 3.50 13.58
C VAL A 418 -12.30 3.93 12.21
N HIS A 419 -13.11 3.13 11.53
CA HIS A 419 -13.79 3.54 10.31
C HIS A 419 -15.06 2.70 10.15
N ASP A 420 -16.00 3.21 9.36
CA ASP A 420 -17.14 2.44 8.87
C ASP A 420 -16.78 1.81 7.51
N LEU A 421 -17.60 0.85 7.06
CA LEU A 421 -17.46 0.17 5.78
C LEU A 421 -18.82 0.14 5.08
N ASP A 422 -18.85 0.53 3.81
CA ASP A 422 -19.98 0.33 2.90
C ASP A 422 -19.46 -0.27 1.59
N GLY A 423 -20.15 -1.29 1.08
CA GLY A 423 -19.74 -2.01 -0.12
C GLY A 423 -20.92 -2.57 -0.89
N ASP A 424 -22.15 -2.14 -0.57
CA ASP A 424 -23.34 -2.46 -1.36
C ASP A 424 -23.45 -1.55 -2.61
N GLN A 425 -22.37 -0.83 -2.93
CA GLN A 425 -22.30 0.11 -4.05
C GLN A 425 -21.76 -0.57 -5.31
N PRO A 426 -22.38 -0.35 -6.49
CA PRO A 426 -21.94 -0.97 -7.75
C PRO A 426 -20.45 -0.78 -8.05
N LEU A 427 -19.90 0.40 -7.74
CA LEU A 427 -18.51 0.77 -8.00
C LEU A 427 -17.50 -0.26 -7.51
N TRP A 428 -17.72 -0.89 -6.35
CA TRP A 428 -16.74 -1.79 -5.72
C TRP A 428 -17.07 -3.27 -5.85
N THR A 429 -18.20 -3.60 -6.48
CA THR A 429 -18.68 -4.98 -6.65
C THR A 429 -18.64 -5.46 -8.10
N ASP A 430 -18.37 -4.54 -9.04
CA ASP A 430 -18.32 -4.79 -10.47
C ASP A 430 -16.98 -4.28 -11.02
N GLU A 431 -16.18 -5.15 -11.62
CA GLU A 431 -14.83 -4.83 -12.12
C GLU A 431 -14.85 -3.83 -13.28
N ILE A 432 -15.91 -3.85 -14.10
CA ILE A 432 -16.09 -2.87 -15.19
C ILE A 432 -16.38 -1.51 -14.58
N THR A 433 -17.32 -1.44 -13.63
CA THR A 433 -17.63 -0.16 -12.96
C THR A 433 -16.44 0.34 -12.13
N SER A 434 -15.68 -0.55 -11.48
CA SER A 434 -14.48 -0.21 -10.69
C SER A 434 -13.43 0.51 -11.52
N SER A 435 -13.33 0.19 -12.82
CA SER A 435 -12.34 0.76 -13.73
C SER A 435 -12.52 2.26 -13.95
N GLU A 436 -13.73 2.80 -13.75
CA GLU A 436 -14.01 4.25 -13.79
C GLU A 436 -13.15 5.03 -12.76
N LEU A 437 -12.76 4.40 -11.65
CA LEU A 437 -11.85 5.01 -10.67
C LEU A 437 -10.44 5.22 -11.24
N CYS A 438 -9.96 4.31 -12.07
CA CYS A 438 -8.66 4.40 -12.73
C CYS A 438 -8.65 5.53 -13.77
N GLY A 439 -9.76 5.70 -14.51
CA GLY A 439 -9.92 6.74 -15.53
C GLY A 439 -9.71 8.18 -15.04
N ALA A 440 -9.91 8.45 -13.75
CA ALA A 440 -9.65 9.77 -13.18
C ALA A 440 -8.18 10.21 -13.22
N CYS A 441 -7.25 9.26 -13.32
CA CYS A 441 -5.82 9.52 -13.46
C CYS A 441 -5.24 8.97 -14.76
N HIS A 442 -5.93 7.99 -15.39
CA HIS A 442 -5.46 7.29 -16.58
C HIS A 442 -6.13 7.73 -17.90
N ASN A 443 -6.90 8.82 -17.88
CA ASN A 443 -7.23 9.64 -19.05
C ASN A 443 -6.75 11.08 -18.83
N VAL A 444 -5.74 11.53 -19.60
CA VAL A 444 -5.12 12.85 -19.50
C VAL A 444 -5.08 13.49 -20.88
N ALA A 445 -6.09 14.30 -21.16
CA ALA A 445 -6.17 15.16 -22.34
C ALA A 445 -6.64 16.57 -21.94
N VAL A 446 -6.23 17.62 -22.66
CA VAL A 446 -6.63 19.01 -22.45
C VAL A 446 -7.07 19.61 -23.79
N ASP A 447 -8.30 20.10 -23.81
CA ASP A 447 -8.91 20.91 -24.87
C ASP A 447 -8.13 22.24 -25.00
N ILE A 448 -7.26 22.35 -25.99
CA ILE A 448 -6.41 23.54 -26.17
C ILE A 448 -7.17 24.65 -26.89
N ASP A 449 -7.93 24.33 -27.91
CA ASP A 449 -8.47 25.30 -28.85
C ASP A 449 -9.94 25.70 -28.52
N GLY A 450 -10.58 24.95 -27.63
CA GLY A 450 -11.91 25.20 -27.09
C GLY A 450 -13.05 24.76 -28.01
N ASP A 451 -12.77 23.94 -29.03
CA ASP A 451 -13.80 23.26 -29.83
C ASP A 451 -14.31 21.97 -29.18
N GLY A 452 -13.55 21.45 -28.21
CA GLY A 452 -13.88 20.35 -27.32
C GLY A 452 -13.00 19.14 -27.57
N LEU A 453 -12.65 18.40 -26.51
CA LEU A 453 -12.17 17.01 -26.60
C LEU A 453 -13.33 16.12 -27.08
N SER A 454 -13.75 16.24 -28.33
CA SER A 454 -14.92 15.61 -28.98
C SER A 454 -16.08 15.21 -28.07
N PRO A 455 -16.69 16.06 -27.20
CA PRO A 455 -17.85 15.61 -26.46
C PRO A 455 -19.06 15.65 -27.40
N VAL A 456 -19.54 14.48 -27.80
CA VAL A 456 -20.90 14.33 -28.31
C VAL A 456 -21.85 15.10 -27.36
N GLU A 457 -22.57 16.10 -27.87
CA GLU A 457 -23.40 16.98 -27.05
C GLU A 457 -24.44 16.16 -26.26
N GLY A 458 -24.15 15.90 -24.97
CA GLY A 458 -25.02 15.15 -24.07
C GLY A 458 -24.46 13.82 -23.53
N ALA A 459 -23.26 13.39 -23.93
CA ALA A 459 -22.59 12.24 -23.34
C ALA A 459 -22.41 12.40 -21.81
N GLU A 460 -22.82 11.38 -21.04
CA GLU A 460 -22.45 11.28 -19.63
C GLU A 460 -21.04 10.66 -19.54
N GLN A 461 -20.30 10.91 -18.48
CA GLN A 461 -18.92 10.40 -18.36
C GLN A 461 -18.89 8.89 -18.13
N GLY A 462 -17.80 8.23 -18.53
CA GLY A 462 -17.67 6.78 -18.42
C GLY A 462 -18.59 6.04 -19.40
N LEU A 463 -19.17 4.91 -18.97
CA LEU A 463 -20.01 4.05 -19.83
C LEU A 463 -21.53 4.35 -19.67
N GLN A 464 -21.89 5.55 -19.22
CA GLN A 464 -23.27 5.92 -18.88
C GLN A 464 -23.92 6.74 -20.00
N GLY A 465 -25.14 6.36 -20.40
CA GLY A 465 -25.87 7.03 -21.49
C GLY A 465 -25.62 6.39 -22.85
N ALA A 466 -26.45 6.73 -23.84
CA ALA A 466 -26.32 6.15 -25.18
C ALA A 466 -25.29 6.90 -26.03
N GLU A 467 -25.12 8.19 -25.73
CA GLU A 467 -24.18 9.11 -26.37
C GLU A 467 -22.73 8.89 -25.90
N ALA A 468 -22.51 8.21 -24.78
CA ALA A 468 -21.16 7.86 -24.27
C ALA A 468 -20.69 6.47 -24.72
N THR A 469 -21.55 5.75 -25.44
CA THR A 469 -21.24 4.43 -26.01
C THR A 469 -21.62 4.39 -27.49
N SER A 470 -21.72 5.55 -28.13
CA SER A 470 -22.00 5.64 -29.56
C SER A 470 -20.69 5.48 -30.34
N ASP A 471 -20.85 4.84 -31.48
CA ASP A 471 -19.82 4.59 -32.48
C ASP A 471 -20.58 4.71 -33.81
N GLU A 472 -20.61 5.92 -34.38
CA GLU A 472 -21.42 6.23 -35.56
C GLU A 472 -20.82 5.65 -36.85
N ASP A 473 -19.51 5.48 -36.91
CA ASP A 473 -18.78 5.06 -38.12
C ASP A 473 -18.44 3.56 -38.16
N GLY A 474 -18.54 2.88 -37.02
CA GLY A 474 -18.39 1.44 -36.83
C GLY A 474 -16.94 0.97 -36.73
N ASP A 475 -16.03 1.83 -36.28
CA ASP A 475 -14.60 1.51 -36.11
C ASP A 475 -14.24 1.00 -34.70
N PHE A 476 -15.22 0.94 -33.79
CA PHE A 476 -15.10 0.57 -32.38
C PHE A 476 -14.31 1.57 -31.52
N ILE A 477 -14.14 2.80 -31.99
CA ILE A 477 -13.75 3.96 -31.19
C ILE A 477 -15.04 4.66 -30.80
N LEU A 478 -15.20 4.96 -29.51
CA LEU A 478 -16.38 5.71 -29.10
C LEU A 478 -16.26 7.14 -29.62
N ASP A 479 -17.36 7.71 -30.12
CA ASP A 479 -17.37 9.04 -30.73
C ASP A 479 -16.79 10.12 -29.77
N GLN A 480 -16.94 9.94 -28.44
CA GLN A 480 -16.36 10.85 -27.45
C GLN A 480 -14.89 10.60 -27.10
N ASN A 481 -14.35 9.47 -27.52
CA ASN A 481 -12.95 9.06 -27.37
C ASN A 481 -12.12 9.42 -28.61
N GLU A 482 -12.77 9.83 -29.70
CA GLU A 482 -12.09 10.31 -30.91
C GLU A 482 -11.37 11.62 -30.60
N VAL A 483 -10.08 11.67 -30.89
CA VAL A 483 -9.32 12.93 -30.78
C VAL A 483 -9.73 13.82 -31.95
N ASP A 484 -10.05 15.09 -31.68
CA ASP A 484 -10.41 16.04 -32.74
C ASP A 484 -9.21 16.30 -33.67
N ASP A 485 -9.49 16.38 -34.96
CA ASP A 485 -8.57 16.74 -36.06
C ASP A 485 -9.35 17.70 -36.98
N SER A 486 -9.82 18.79 -36.36
CA SER A 486 -10.89 19.66 -36.86
C SER A 486 -10.53 20.41 -38.15
N ASP A 487 -9.25 20.44 -38.53
CA ASP A 487 -8.71 21.26 -39.61
C ASP A 487 -8.35 20.50 -40.90
N GLU A 488 -8.57 19.18 -40.95
CA GLU A 488 -8.22 18.27 -42.06
C GLU A 488 -6.71 18.29 -42.41
N ASP A 489 -5.84 18.80 -41.54
CA ASP A 489 -4.39 18.90 -41.76
C ASP A 489 -3.61 17.71 -41.18
N GLY A 490 -4.25 16.91 -40.31
CA GLY A 490 -3.69 15.69 -39.72
C GLY A 490 -2.87 15.94 -38.45
N ARG A 491 -2.96 17.12 -37.84
CA ARG A 491 -2.27 17.46 -36.59
C ARG A 491 -3.29 17.55 -35.46
N LEU A 492 -3.03 16.79 -34.40
CA LEU A 492 -3.75 16.94 -33.13
C LEU A 492 -3.53 18.37 -32.61
N ASP A 493 -4.60 19.15 -32.54
CA ASP A 493 -4.64 20.49 -31.97
C ASP A 493 -4.75 20.47 -30.43
N ASP A 494 -5.25 19.37 -29.88
CA ASP A 494 -5.33 19.11 -28.45
C ASP A 494 -4.08 18.50 -27.81
N LEU A 495 -3.94 18.74 -26.49
CA LEU A 495 -2.90 18.12 -25.67
C LEU A 495 -3.39 16.77 -25.17
N VAL A 496 -2.95 15.70 -25.81
CA VAL A 496 -3.24 14.33 -25.38
C VAL A 496 -2.00 13.68 -24.79
N LEU A 497 -1.97 13.50 -23.47
CA LEU A 497 -0.84 12.88 -22.77
C LEU A 497 -1.07 11.39 -22.50
N GLN A 498 -2.31 10.97 -22.24
CA GLN A 498 -2.65 9.58 -21.94
C GLN A 498 -4.11 9.28 -22.26
N THR A 499 -4.38 8.17 -22.94
CA THR A 499 -5.72 7.73 -23.37
C THR A 499 -6.04 6.29 -22.95
N THR A 500 -5.32 5.73 -21.96
CA THR A 500 -5.44 4.31 -21.59
C THR A 500 -6.85 3.90 -21.19
N TYR A 501 -7.56 4.78 -20.48
CA TYR A 501 -8.93 4.50 -20.06
C TYR A 501 -9.92 4.54 -21.24
N ASP A 502 -9.72 5.46 -22.19
CA ASP A 502 -10.56 5.57 -23.40
C ASP A 502 -10.37 4.36 -24.30
N GLU A 503 -9.11 3.93 -24.48
CA GLU A 503 -8.76 2.68 -25.15
C GLU A 503 -9.47 1.48 -24.50
N TRP A 504 -9.64 1.50 -23.17
CA TRP A 504 -10.36 0.46 -22.43
C TRP A 504 -11.89 0.55 -22.58
N GLN A 505 -12.46 1.75 -22.64
CA GLN A 505 -13.89 1.89 -22.91
C GLN A 505 -14.25 1.34 -24.30
N ASP A 506 -13.42 1.63 -25.30
CA ASP A 506 -13.54 1.07 -26.65
C ASP A 506 -13.47 -0.46 -26.62
N TYR A 507 -12.55 -1.01 -25.82
CA TYR A 507 -12.48 -2.45 -25.63
C TYR A 507 -13.76 -3.03 -25.05
N VAL A 508 -14.30 -2.43 -23.99
CA VAL A 508 -15.53 -2.93 -23.34
C VAL A 508 -16.70 -2.92 -24.31
N VAL A 509 -16.88 -1.84 -25.07
CA VAL A 509 -18.00 -1.69 -26.01
C VAL A 509 -17.82 -2.60 -27.24
N GLY A 510 -16.61 -2.68 -27.80
CA GLY A 510 -16.31 -3.51 -28.97
C GLY A 510 -16.16 -5.01 -28.68
N PHE A 511 -16.08 -5.41 -27.40
CA PHE A 511 -15.70 -6.78 -27.01
C PHE A 511 -16.57 -7.87 -27.65
N GLU A 512 -17.90 -7.75 -27.54
CA GLU A 512 -18.81 -8.79 -28.05
C GLU A 512 -18.72 -8.91 -29.58
N GLU A 513 -18.62 -7.79 -30.29
CA GLU A 513 -18.59 -7.80 -31.75
C GLU A 513 -17.23 -8.26 -32.31
N ARG A 514 -16.13 -7.97 -31.62
CA ARG A 514 -14.78 -8.33 -32.06
C ARG A 514 -14.35 -9.73 -31.64
N PHE A 515 -14.78 -10.20 -30.47
CA PHE A 515 -14.19 -11.39 -29.84
C PHE A 515 -15.17 -12.50 -29.47
N ALA A 516 -16.48 -12.26 -29.39
CA ALA A 516 -17.41 -13.32 -28.99
C ALA A 516 -17.40 -14.54 -29.94
N ASP A 517 -17.06 -14.33 -31.21
CA ASP A 517 -16.94 -15.37 -32.24
C ASP A 517 -15.49 -15.83 -32.49
N ASN A 518 -14.50 -15.28 -31.79
CA ASN A 518 -13.09 -15.69 -31.94
C ASN A 518 -12.89 -17.06 -31.25
N PRO A 519 -12.54 -18.13 -31.98
CA PRO A 519 -12.37 -19.46 -31.38
C PRO A 519 -11.15 -19.56 -30.45
N ASP A 520 -10.22 -18.61 -30.54
CA ASP A 520 -8.95 -18.62 -29.80
C ASP A 520 -9.03 -17.80 -28.49
N GLN A 521 -10.17 -17.16 -28.20
CA GLN A 521 -10.39 -16.43 -26.96
C GLN A 521 -11.30 -17.23 -25.99
N THR A 522 -11.04 -17.14 -24.68
CA THR A 522 -11.71 -17.96 -23.65
C THR A 522 -12.56 -17.17 -22.64
N LEU A 523 -12.61 -15.85 -22.79
CA LEU A 523 -13.33 -14.91 -21.94
C LEU A 523 -14.81 -14.85 -22.31
N ASP A 524 -15.66 -14.98 -21.29
CA ASP A 524 -17.12 -14.87 -21.43
C ASP A 524 -17.61 -13.40 -21.40
N ALA A 525 -16.76 -12.47 -20.97
CA ALA A 525 -17.05 -11.04 -20.77
C ALA A 525 -15.75 -10.21 -20.82
N PRO A 526 -15.81 -8.89 -21.09
CA PRO A 526 -14.63 -8.03 -21.00
C PRO A 526 -14.07 -7.98 -19.56
N LEU A 527 -12.77 -7.74 -19.45
CA LEU A 527 -12.05 -7.59 -18.19
C LEU A 527 -12.01 -6.12 -17.73
N GLY A 528 -11.97 -5.91 -16.41
CA GLY A 528 -11.70 -4.60 -15.81
C GLY A 528 -10.21 -4.38 -15.55
N CYS A 529 -9.79 -3.15 -15.25
CA CYS A 529 -8.39 -2.85 -14.94
C CYS A 529 -7.83 -3.72 -13.82
N THR A 530 -8.65 -3.99 -12.79
CA THR A 530 -8.26 -4.79 -11.62
C THR A 530 -8.10 -6.28 -11.92
N SER A 531 -8.57 -6.78 -13.07
CA SER A 531 -8.40 -8.19 -13.45
C SER A 531 -6.93 -8.49 -13.78
N CYS A 532 -6.22 -7.53 -14.38
CA CYS A 532 -4.80 -7.67 -14.74
C CYS A 532 -3.88 -6.93 -13.77
N HIS A 533 -4.18 -5.67 -13.42
CA HIS A 533 -3.27 -4.83 -12.65
C HIS A 533 -3.35 -5.05 -11.14
N MET A 534 -4.38 -5.74 -10.64
CA MET A 534 -4.50 -6.15 -9.25
C MET A 534 -4.77 -7.65 -9.18
N PRO A 535 -3.80 -8.49 -9.61
CA PRO A 535 -4.05 -9.92 -9.76
C PRO A 535 -4.33 -10.59 -8.42
N THR A 536 -5.05 -11.71 -8.50
CA THR A 536 -5.36 -12.55 -7.35
C THR A 536 -4.32 -13.66 -7.19
N GLU A 537 -3.95 -13.97 -5.95
CA GLU A 537 -3.17 -15.17 -5.62
C GLU A 537 -4.09 -16.37 -5.33
N GLY A 538 -3.69 -17.57 -5.78
CA GLY A 538 -4.37 -18.82 -5.42
C GLY A 538 -5.85 -18.87 -5.84
N ASP A 539 -6.76 -19.05 -4.87
CA ASP A 539 -8.21 -19.01 -5.12
C ASP A 539 -8.82 -17.61 -4.99
N GLY A 540 -7.97 -16.59 -4.83
CA GLY A 540 -8.34 -15.19 -4.69
C GLY A 540 -8.92 -14.84 -3.33
N THR A 541 -8.85 -15.71 -2.32
CA THR A 541 -9.45 -15.46 -1.01
C THR A 541 -8.46 -15.52 0.15
N GLU A 542 -8.27 -14.41 0.86
CA GLU A 542 -7.34 -14.31 2.00
C GLU A 542 -7.88 -13.41 3.13
N PRO A 543 -7.35 -13.52 4.35
CA PRO A 543 -7.63 -12.56 5.41
C PRO A 543 -7.07 -11.17 5.09
N VAL A 544 -7.93 -10.20 4.78
CA VAL A 544 -7.52 -8.80 4.51
C VAL A 544 -7.05 -8.01 5.74
N VAL A 545 -7.11 -8.60 6.94
CA VAL A 545 -6.61 -7.99 8.18
C VAL A 545 -5.71 -8.94 8.94
N ASP A 546 -4.71 -8.41 9.62
CA ASP A 546 -3.73 -9.21 10.35
C ASP A 546 -4.38 -9.89 11.58
N VAL A 547 -5.21 -9.15 12.32
CA VAL A 547 -5.78 -9.62 13.61
C VAL A 547 -7.20 -9.13 13.83
N ALA A 548 -8.16 -10.06 13.89
CA ALA A 548 -9.54 -9.75 14.24
C ALA A 548 -9.73 -9.35 15.73
N PRO A 549 -10.73 -8.49 16.05
CA PRO A 549 -11.07 -8.14 17.42
C PRO A 549 -11.42 -9.37 18.29
N GLY A 550 -10.73 -9.49 19.42
CA GLY A 550 -11.06 -10.37 20.52
C GLY A 550 -10.80 -11.84 20.22
N LEU A 551 -11.86 -12.58 19.94
CA LEU A 551 -11.84 -14.01 19.58
C LEU A 551 -12.65 -14.26 18.31
N LEU A 552 -12.94 -13.20 17.53
CA LEU A 552 -13.49 -13.37 16.20
C LEU A 552 -12.44 -14.05 15.31
N PRO A 553 -12.85 -14.91 14.36
CA PRO A 553 -11.95 -15.37 13.32
C PRO A 553 -11.67 -14.21 12.35
N ASN A 554 -10.49 -14.19 11.74
CA ASN A 554 -10.24 -13.35 10.57
C ASN A 554 -11.04 -13.98 9.40
N PRO A 555 -11.99 -13.25 8.80
CA PRO A 555 -12.72 -13.77 7.65
C PRO A 555 -11.82 -13.76 6.42
N GLU A 556 -11.86 -14.84 5.63
CA GLU A 556 -11.37 -14.84 4.26
C GLU A 556 -12.29 -13.94 3.42
N ARG A 557 -11.70 -13.17 2.51
CA ARG A 557 -12.34 -12.21 1.62
C ARG A 557 -11.67 -12.28 0.26
N ASP A 558 -12.35 -11.83 -0.79
CA ASP A 558 -11.66 -11.63 -2.06
C ASP A 558 -10.50 -10.66 -1.84
N TYR A 559 -9.30 -11.13 -2.12
CA TYR A 559 -8.04 -10.42 -1.96
C TYR A 559 -7.45 -10.20 -3.34
N ARG A 560 -7.05 -8.96 -3.61
CA ARG A 560 -6.30 -8.60 -4.80
C ARG A 560 -5.01 -7.95 -4.38
N SER A 561 -3.94 -8.27 -5.08
CA SER A 561 -2.65 -7.62 -4.86
C SER A 561 -2.79 -6.11 -5.11
N HIS A 562 -2.14 -5.33 -4.26
CA HIS A 562 -2.06 -3.87 -4.39
C HIS A 562 -0.68 -3.43 -4.90
N THR A 563 0.10 -4.30 -5.55
CA THR A 563 1.33 -3.88 -6.23
C THR A 563 1.04 -3.03 -7.47
N PHE A 564 -0.21 -3.06 -7.97
CA PHE A 564 -0.67 -2.32 -9.15
C PHE A 564 0.26 -2.55 -10.34
N ILE A 565 0.49 -3.83 -10.67
CA ILE A 565 1.54 -4.26 -11.60
C ILE A 565 1.43 -3.46 -12.89
N GLY A 566 2.50 -2.76 -13.24
CA GLY A 566 2.59 -1.93 -14.42
C GLY A 566 3.99 -2.00 -15.03
N VAL A 567 4.23 -1.12 -15.98
CA VAL A 567 5.49 -1.09 -16.75
C VAL A 567 6.43 0.04 -16.33
N ASP A 568 6.15 0.70 -15.20
CA ASP A 568 6.99 1.77 -14.63
C ASP A 568 7.43 1.38 -13.22
N TYR A 569 8.59 1.89 -12.80
CA TYR A 569 9.15 1.73 -11.45
C TYR A 569 10.04 2.92 -11.10
N ASP A 570 10.31 3.10 -9.80
CA ASP A 570 11.22 4.14 -9.35
C ASP A 570 12.67 3.73 -9.61
N LEU A 571 13.43 4.56 -10.34
CA LEU A 571 14.85 4.33 -10.57
C LEU A 571 15.69 4.53 -9.29
N ASN A 572 15.13 5.13 -8.25
CA ASN A 572 15.73 5.13 -6.92
C ASN A 572 15.46 3.80 -6.19
N VAL A 573 16.32 2.81 -6.42
CA VAL A 573 16.18 1.46 -5.85
C VAL A 573 16.12 1.47 -4.30
N ASP A 574 16.74 2.45 -3.64
CA ASP A 574 16.71 2.58 -2.18
C ASP A 574 15.30 2.89 -1.64
N ALA A 575 14.40 3.45 -2.46
CA ALA A 575 13.01 3.74 -2.10
C ALA A 575 12.22 2.47 -1.74
N TYR A 576 12.59 1.32 -2.30
CA TYR A 576 11.98 0.01 -2.00
C TYR A 576 12.44 -0.59 -0.66
N GLY A 577 13.40 0.04 0.03
CA GLY A 577 13.91 -0.34 1.35
C GLY A 577 14.79 -1.60 1.39
N ALA A 578 14.60 -2.53 0.45
CA ALA A 578 15.40 -3.75 0.30
C ALA A 578 15.46 -4.19 -1.18
N GLN A 579 16.60 -4.73 -1.60
CA GLN A 579 16.79 -5.26 -2.96
C GLN A 579 15.76 -6.34 -3.33
N GLU A 580 15.38 -7.21 -2.38
CA GLU A 580 14.39 -8.27 -2.60
C GLU A 580 13.02 -7.73 -3.01
N ASN A 581 12.64 -6.54 -2.51
CA ASN A 581 11.40 -5.88 -2.90
C ASN A 581 11.45 -5.35 -4.33
N PHE A 582 12.59 -4.78 -4.72
CA PHE A 582 12.81 -4.32 -6.10
C PHE A 582 12.83 -5.51 -7.09
N ASP A 583 13.52 -6.59 -6.72
CA ASP A 583 13.58 -7.81 -7.52
C ASP A 583 12.15 -8.41 -7.69
N ARG A 584 11.35 -8.51 -6.61
CA ARG A 584 9.95 -8.95 -6.67
C ARG A 584 9.12 -8.12 -7.64
N MET A 585 9.23 -6.79 -7.56
CA MET A 585 8.51 -5.90 -8.46
C MET A 585 8.93 -6.10 -9.93
N LEU A 586 10.21 -6.40 -10.21
CA LEU A 586 10.68 -6.66 -11.58
C LEU A 586 10.14 -7.97 -12.12
N GLU A 587 10.05 -9.00 -11.28
CA GLU A 587 9.47 -10.31 -11.64
C GLU A 587 7.98 -10.18 -11.98
N GLU A 588 7.18 -9.50 -11.14
CA GLU A 588 5.76 -9.21 -11.39
C GLU A 588 5.53 -8.44 -12.69
N ARG A 589 6.36 -7.43 -12.96
CA ARG A 589 6.36 -6.69 -14.23
C ARG A 589 6.68 -7.60 -15.42
N GLN A 590 7.71 -8.43 -15.31
CA GLN A 590 8.09 -9.35 -16.37
C GLN A 590 6.95 -10.31 -16.70
N ALA A 591 6.30 -10.87 -15.68
CA ALA A 591 5.12 -11.71 -15.83
C ALA A 591 3.98 -11.00 -16.59
N LEU A 592 3.68 -9.74 -16.23
CA LEU A 592 2.68 -8.94 -16.95
C LEU A 592 3.05 -8.79 -18.43
N LEU A 593 4.29 -8.39 -18.73
CA LEU A 593 4.77 -8.19 -20.10
C LEU A 593 4.73 -9.49 -20.92
N GLN A 594 5.18 -10.60 -20.35
CA GLN A 594 5.19 -11.92 -20.99
C GLN A 594 3.78 -12.44 -21.34
N SER A 595 2.75 -11.92 -20.67
CA SER A 595 1.35 -12.24 -20.97
C SER A 595 0.71 -11.32 -22.02
N ALA A 596 1.35 -10.19 -22.34
CA ALA A 596 0.74 -9.09 -23.06
C ALA A 596 0.78 -9.24 -24.59
N VAL A 597 1.84 -9.86 -25.12
CA VAL A 597 2.14 -9.89 -26.55
C VAL A 597 2.37 -11.30 -27.04
N THR A 598 1.77 -11.63 -28.18
CA THR A 598 2.11 -12.82 -28.96
C THR A 598 3.01 -12.43 -30.13
N LEU A 599 4.09 -13.20 -30.33
CA LEU A 599 5.02 -13.02 -31.42
C LEU A 599 4.94 -14.23 -32.37
N ASP A 600 4.87 -13.96 -33.67
CA ASP A 600 4.94 -15.01 -34.70
C ASP A 600 5.99 -14.63 -35.75
N VAL A 601 6.66 -15.64 -36.29
CA VAL A 601 7.68 -15.46 -37.33
C VAL A 601 7.36 -16.38 -38.50
N GLU A 602 7.09 -15.81 -39.66
CA GLU A 602 6.75 -16.54 -40.87
C GLU A 602 7.77 -16.26 -41.98
N ASN A 603 8.41 -17.31 -42.48
CA ASN A 603 9.29 -17.20 -43.64
C ASN A 603 8.48 -17.05 -44.93
N VAL A 604 8.61 -15.92 -45.61
CA VAL A 604 7.89 -15.62 -46.86
C VAL A 604 8.45 -16.49 -47.98
N GLY A 605 7.58 -17.30 -48.59
CA GLY A 605 7.97 -18.20 -49.67
C GLY A 605 8.58 -19.53 -49.22
N GLY A 606 8.65 -19.78 -47.90
CA GLY A 606 9.08 -21.05 -47.28
C GLY A 606 10.50 -21.01 -46.70
N ASP A 607 10.85 -22.05 -45.95
CA ASP A 607 12.05 -22.04 -45.07
C ASP A 607 13.40 -22.15 -45.78
N ALA A 608 13.42 -22.26 -47.12
CA ALA A 608 14.63 -22.54 -47.87
C ALA A 608 14.99 -21.39 -48.82
N VAL A 609 16.26 -21.00 -48.82
CA VAL A 609 16.79 -19.93 -49.69
C VAL A 609 16.41 -20.16 -51.15
N ALA A 610 15.83 -19.13 -51.75
CA ALA A 610 15.40 -19.11 -53.14
C ALA A 610 15.72 -17.75 -53.80
N GLY A 611 16.98 -17.54 -54.18
CA GLY A 611 17.43 -16.28 -54.77
C GLY A 611 18.53 -15.62 -53.96
N ASN A 612 18.56 -14.29 -53.99
CA ASN A 612 19.56 -13.49 -53.27
C ASN A 612 18.99 -12.80 -52.03
N GLU A 613 17.68 -12.89 -51.82
CA GLU A 613 16.98 -12.28 -50.70
C GLU A 613 16.10 -13.35 -50.07
N PHE A 614 16.01 -13.31 -48.75
CA PHE A 614 15.13 -14.15 -47.94
C PHE A 614 14.32 -13.24 -47.03
N GLU A 615 13.02 -13.33 -47.11
CA GLU A 615 12.10 -12.43 -46.40
C GLU A 615 11.38 -13.21 -45.30
N ALA A 616 11.27 -12.60 -44.13
CA ALA A 616 10.49 -13.12 -43.03
C ALA A 616 9.64 -12.01 -42.42
N ASP A 617 8.40 -12.35 -42.13
CA ASP A 617 7.44 -11.47 -41.48
C ASP A 617 7.45 -11.77 -39.98
N VAL A 618 7.74 -10.75 -39.17
CA VAL A 618 7.60 -10.81 -37.72
C VAL A 618 6.28 -10.12 -37.36
N THR A 619 5.34 -10.88 -36.82
CA THR A 619 4.01 -10.37 -36.45
C THR A 619 3.94 -10.15 -34.95
N VAL A 620 3.69 -8.91 -34.54
CA VAL A 620 3.44 -8.52 -33.15
C VAL A 620 1.93 -8.40 -32.94
N THR A 621 1.38 -9.19 -32.02
CA THR A 621 -0.07 -9.24 -31.74
C THR A 621 -0.37 -8.80 -30.31
N ASN A 622 -1.34 -7.91 -30.15
CA ASN A 622 -1.89 -7.53 -28.85
C ASN A 622 -2.95 -8.57 -28.41
N ASN A 623 -2.71 -9.28 -27.31
CA ASN A 623 -3.58 -10.35 -26.81
C ASN A 623 -4.75 -9.84 -25.96
N LEU A 624 -5.67 -9.06 -26.56
CA LEU A 624 -6.87 -8.57 -25.88
C LEU A 624 -6.57 -7.74 -24.62
N LEU A 625 -5.52 -6.91 -24.62
CA LEU A 625 -4.99 -6.21 -23.44
C LEU A 625 -5.92 -5.21 -22.75
N GLY A 626 -7.21 -5.15 -23.09
CA GLY A 626 -8.10 -4.08 -22.65
C GLY A 626 -7.74 -2.73 -23.26
N HIS A 627 -6.49 -2.45 -23.59
CA HIS A 627 -6.01 -1.18 -24.13
C HIS A 627 -4.91 -1.41 -25.21
N ASN A 628 -4.33 -0.34 -25.73
CA ASN A 628 -3.27 -0.42 -26.74
C ASN A 628 -1.99 -1.08 -26.23
N PHE A 629 -1.20 -1.62 -27.15
CA PHE A 629 0.19 -1.99 -26.92
C PHE A 629 1.12 -1.16 -27.82
N PRO A 630 2.01 -0.32 -27.25
CA PRO A 630 2.03 0.15 -25.87
C PRO A 630 0.93 1.20 -25.60
N THR A 631 0.31 1.15 -24.42
CA THR A 631 -0.55 2.22 -23.88
C THR A 631 0.23 3.12 -22.92
N GLY A 632 -0.45 4.11 -22.34
CA GLY A 632 -0.01 4.89 -21.19
C GLY A 632 0.34 6.32 -21.56
N PHE A 633 0.85 7.02 -20.54
CA PHE A 633 1.34 8.38 -20.67
C PHE A 633 2.39 8.46 -21.79
N ALA A 634 2.50 9.62 -22.42
CA ALA A 634 3.44 9.95 -23.49
C ALA A 634 4.91 9.94 -23.02
N PHE A 635 5.32 8.92 -22.28
CA PHE A 635 6.70 8.62 -21.95
C PHE A 635 7.32 7.79 -23.05
N ALA A 636 8.61 8.01 -23.25
CA ALA A 636 9.47 7.19 -24.07
C ALA A 636 9.66 5.80 -23.44
N ARG A 637 8.65 4.94 -23.45
CA ARG A 637 8.81 3.51 -23.15
C ARG A 637 9.36 2.81 -24.39
N GLN A 638 10.31 1.90 -24.24
CA GLN A 638 10.96 1.24 -25.38
C GLN A 638 10.62 -0.23 -25.44
N PHE A 639 9.82 -0.62 -26.44
CA PHE A 639 9.74 -2.00 -26.87
C PHE A 639 10.43 -2.13 -28.22
N TRP A 640 11.33 -3.09 -28.40
CA TRP A 640 12.00 -3.27 -29.68
C TRP A 640 12.21 -4.74 -30.02
N LEU A 641 12.32 -5.03 -31.31
CA LEU A 641 12.61 -6.37 -31.79
C LEU A 641 14.11 -6.54 -32.02
N GLU A 642 14.68 -7.54 -31.36
CA GLU A 642 15.92 -8.16 -31.80
C GLU A 642 15.60 -9.26 -32.81
N VAL A 643 16.13 -9.17 -34.03
CA VAL A 643 15.85 -10.14 -35.10
C VAL A 643 17.15 -10.63 -35.72
N THR A 644 17.33 -11.95 -35.75
CA THR A 644 18.50 -12.62 -36.32
C THR A 644 18.08 -13.77 -37.23
N ALA A 645 18.96 -14.20 -38.13
CA ALA A 645 18.72 -15.35 -38.97
C ALA A 645 19.96 -16.26 -39.03
N THR A 646 19.73 -17.57 -38.99
CA THR A 646 20.78 -18.58 -39.09
C THR A 646 20.40 -19.69 -40.04
N THR A 647 21.40 -20.26 -40.71
CA THR A 647 21.23 -21.49 -41.50
C THR A 647 21.22 -22.71 -40.59
N ALA A 648 20.74 -23.86 -41.09
CA ALA A 648 20.78 -25.14 -40.37
C ALA A 648 22.18 -25.57 -39.85
N ASP A 649 23.27 -25.07 -40.46
CA ASP A 649 24.65 -25.34 -40.03
C ASP A 649 25.17 -24.33 -38.98
N GLY A 650 24.35 -23.35 -38.60
CA GLY A 650 24.66 -22.29 -37.62
C GLY A 650 25.45 -21.10 -38.20
N GLU A 651 25.47 -20.94 -39.53
CA GLU A 651 26.02 -19.74 -40.19
C GLU A 651 24.97 -18.62 -40.16
N GLU A 652 25.36 -17.43 -39.70
CA GLU A 652 24.50 -16.23 -39.67
C GLU A 652 24.13 -15.77 -41.09
N VAL A 653 22.90 -15.30 -41.24
CA VAL A 653 22.40 -14.69 -42.47
C VAL A 653 22.13 -13.23 -42.16
N CYS A 654 22.81 -12.33 -42.86
CA CYS A 654 22.78 -10.91 -42.51
C CYS A 654 21.66 -10.16 -43.24
N LEU A 655 21.19 -9.07 -42.64
CA LEU A 655 20.16 -8.22 -43.23
C LEU A 655 20.68 -7.53 -44.50
N VAL A 656 19.76 -7.20 -45.42
CA VAL A 656 20.10 -6.47 -46.64
C VAL A 656 20.67 -5.09 -46.27
N ASP A 657 21.80 -4.75 -46.90
CA ASP A 657 22.44 -3.45 -46.77
C ASP A 657 21.57 -2.35 -47.41
N PHE A 658 21.14 -1.39 -46.59
CA PHE A 658 20.36 -0.24 -47.04
C PHE A 658 21.22 0.84 -47.71
N GLY A 659 22.55 0.68 -47.73
CA GLY A 659 23.50 1.55 -48.42
C GLY A 659 23.89 2.80 -47.63
N ILE A 660 23.63 2.82 -46.31
CA ILE A 660 23.98 3.92 -45.41
C ILE A 660 25.49 3.82 -45.07
N PRO A 661 26.34 4.78 -45.47
CA PRO A 661 27.78 4.70 -45.21
C PRO A 661 28.08 4.81 -43.70
N GLY A 662 28.56 3.73 -43.09
CA GLY A 662 28.89 3.67 -41.66
C GLY A 662 28.08 2.62 -40.92
N ALA A 663 26.81 2.44 -41.31
CA ALA A 663 25.99 1.31 -40.92
C ALA A 663 26.45 0.06 -41.69
N GLU A 664 27.35 -0.74 -41.12
CA GLU A 664 27.49 -2.12 -41.61
C GLU A 664 26.17 -2.82 -41.29
N SER A 665 25.42 -3.28 -42.30
CA SER A 665 24.19 -4.06 -42.05
C SER A 665 24.56 -5.30 -41.23
N ALA A 666 24.29 -5.19 -39.94
CA ALA A 666 24.63 -6.21 -38.97
C ALA A 666 23.87 -7.50 -39.32
N CYS A 667 24.39 -8.64 -38.83
CA CYS A 667 23.73 -9.92 -39.05
C CYS A 667 22.48 -10.12 -38.16
N GLY A 668 22.05 -9.05 -37.49
CA GLY A 668 20.78 -8.92 -36.79
C GLY A 668 20.39 -7.45 -36.63
N SER A 669 19.12 -7.23 -36.29
CA SER A 669 18.52 -5.93 -35.97
C SER A 669 18.28 -5.85 -34.46
N GLY A 670 18.27 -4.65 -33.87
CA GLY A 670 17.86 -4.39 -32.49
C GLY A 670 18.82 -4.88 -31.40
N GLN A 671 20.06 -5.18 -31.75
CA GLN A 671 21.05 -5.71 -30.81
C GLN A 671 21.72 -4.60 -30.00
N ILE A 672 21.82 -4.82 -28.68
CA ILE A 672 22.55 -3.94 -27.76
C ILE A 672 23.57 -4.74 -26.94
N ASP A 673 24.72 -4.14 -26.65
CA ASP A 673 25.81 -4.74 -25.87
C ASP A 673 25.54 -4.71 -24.36
N SER A 674 24.65 -3.82 -23.89
CA SER A 674 24.33 -3.65 -22.47
C SER A 674 23.00 -2.93 -22.24
N GLN A 675 22.38 -3.16 -21.08
CA GLN A 675 21.12 -2.51 -20.67
C GLN A 675 21.18 -0.97 -20.65
N THR A 676 22.37 -0.38 -20.54
CA THR A 676 22.60 1.07 -20.46
C THR A 676 22.87 1.73 -21.82
N GLN A 677 22.95 0.94 -22.89
CA GLN A 677 23.20 1.44 -24.24
C GLN A 677 21.92 1.98 -24.86
N ASP A 678 22.00 3.14 -25.51
CA ASP A 678 20.91 3.64 -26.35
C ASP A 678 20.68 2.71 -27.55
N LEU A 679 19.43 2.55 -27.97
CA LEU A 679 19.14 1.78 -29.18
C LEU A 679 19.84 2.43 -30.37
N PRO A 680 20.32 1.65 -31.37
CA PRO A 680 21.03 2.18 -32.54
C PRO A 680 20.07 2.88 -33.53
N GLN A 681 19.31 3.86 -33.06
CA GLN A 681 18.33 4.59 -33.86
C GLN A 681 19.02 5.44 -34.93
N CYS A 682 18.52 5.37 -36.15
CA CYS A 682 19.01 6.20 -37.26
C CYS A 682 18.38 7.60 -37.24
N ASP A 683 19.18 8.60 -37.62
CA ASP A 683 18.67 9.94 -37.95
C ASP A 683 18.14 9.95 -39.40
N PRO A 684 16.82 10.20 -39.62
CA PRO A 684 16.21 10.20 -40.94
C PRO A 684 16.83 11.24 -41.89
N ILE A 685 17.25 12.41 -41.39
CA ILE A 685 17.88 13.47 -42.19
C ILE A 685 19.27 13.00 -42.65
N ALA A 686 20.06 12.45 -41.73
CA ALA A 686 21.38 11.91 -42.06
C ALA A 686 21.29 10.75 -43.07
N VAL A 687 20.29 9.87 -42.93
CA VAL A 687 20.03 8.78 -43.87
C VAL A 687 19.64 9.31 -45.25
N ALA A 688 18.72 10.26 -45.34
CA ALA A 688 18.31 10.86 -46.61
C ALA A 688 19.51 11.50 -47.33
N ASP A 689 20.34 12.25 -46.60
CA ASP A 689 21.57 12.85 -47.13
C ASP A 689 22.58 11.80 -47.62
N ALA A 690 22.75 10.71 -46.87
CA ALA A 690 23.64 9.61 -47.21
C ALA A 690 23.22 8.87 -48.49
N LEU A 691 21.92 8.65 -48.66
CA LEU A 691 21.34 7.95 -49.81
C LEU A 691 21.05 8.87 -50.99
N GLY A 692 21.10 10.19 -50.79
CA GLY A 692 20.73 11.20 -51.78
C GLY A 692 19.23 11.20 -52.09
N LEU A 693 18.42 10.88 -51.10
CA LEU A 693 16.96 10.90 -51.12
C LEU A 693 16.43 12.27 -50.66
N ASP A 694 15.17 12.57 -50.95
CA ASP A 694 14.50 13.73 -50.36
C ASP A 694 14.19 13.41 -48.89
N PRO A 695 14.55 14.25 -47.90
CA PRO A 695 14.18 13.99 -46.49
C PRO A 695 12.69 13.76 -46.29
N ALA A 696 11.85 14.39 -47.12
CA ALA A 696 10.39 14.19 -47.11
C ALA A 696 9.94 12.77 -47.49
N GLU A 697 10.85 11.87 -47.89
CA GLU A 697 10.58 10.43 -48.05
C GLU A 697 10.53 9.66 -46.72
N PHE A 698 10.92 10.28 -45.60
CA PHE A 698 10.84 9.70 -44.26
C PHE A 698 9.90 10.51 -43.37
N SER A 699 8.96 9.82 -42.72
CA SER A 699 7.90 10.46 -41.93
C SER A 699 8.45 11.22 -40.71
N ASP A 700 9.49 10.68 -40.05
CA ASP A 700 10.13 11.32 -38.88
C ASP A 700 11.15 12.41 -39.25
N SER A 701 11.37 12.72 -40.54
CA SER A 701 12.37 13.72 -40.97
C SER A 701 12.08 15.15 -40.50
N VAL A 702 10.84 15.41 -40.08
CA VAL A 702 10.41 16.68 -39.49
C VAL A 702 10.68 16.76 -37.99
N VAL A 703 11.15 15.68 -37.35
CA VAL A 703 11.50 15.64 -35.93
C VAL A 703 13.02 15.56 -35.78
N ALA A 704 13.60 16.49 -35.03
CA ALA A 704 14.97 16.40 -34.55
C ALA A 704 15.03 15.37 -33.41
N LEU A 705 15.32 14.13 -33.79
CA LEU A 705 15.33 12.98 -32.89
C LEU A 705 16.56 12.98 -31.96
N GLU A 706 16.31 12.76 -30.69
CA GLU A 706 17.33 12.53 -29.68
C GLU A 706 17.80 11.08 -29.68
N GLY A 707 19.04 10.85 -29.19
CA GLY A 707 19.60 9.52 -29.03
C GLY A 707 19.96 8.79 -30.35
N THR A 708 19.99 9.48 -31.48
CA THR A 708 20.41 8.90 -32.78
C THR A 708 21.91 8.60 -32.82
N GLN A 709 22.32 7.62 -33.62
CA GLN A 709 23.71 7.13 -33.73
C GLN A 709 24.25 7.25 -35.17
N GLU A 710 25.57 7.44 -35.31
CA GLU A 710 26.23 7.36 -36.62
C GLU A 710 26.26 5.92 -37.17
N ASP A 711 26.53 4.94 -36.30
CA ASP A 711 26.50 3.51 -36.61
C ASP A 711 25.11 2.95 -36.24
N CYS A 712 24.08 3.35 -36.99
CA CYS A 712 22.68 3.02 -36.70
C CYS A 712 22.17 1.75 -37.41
N ASP A 713 21.02 1.26 -36.95
CA ASP A 713 20.30 0.11 -37.50
C ASP A 713 19.05 0.57 -38.27
N PRO A 714 19.04 0.49 -39.61
CA PRO A 714 17.88 0.90 -40.40
C PRO A 714 16.69 -0.05 -40.27
N TRP A 715 16.90 -1.28 -39.80
CA TRP A 715 15.87 -2.31 -39.65
C TRP A 715 15.25 -2.32 -38.25
N LEU A 716 15.69 -1.44 -37.35
CA LEU A 716 15.22 -1.34 -35.98
C LEU A 716 13.70 -1.09 -35.92
N ALA A 717 12.97 -2.08 -35.42
CA ALA A 717 11.58 -1.92 -35.02
C ALA A 717 11.55 -1.52 -33.54
N ASN A 718 11.19 -0.27 -33.25
CA ASN A 718 11.12 0.31 -31.92
C ASN A 718 9.74 0.95 -31.70
N PHE A 719 8.87 0.27 -30.94
CA PHE A 719 7.62 0.85 -30.47
C PHE A 719 7.92 1.79 -29.30
N GLN A 720 7.95 3.08 -29.60
CA GLN A 720 8.20 4.13 -28.64
C GLN A 720 7.41 5.38 -29.05
N LYS A 721 6.67 5.94 -28.09
CA LYS A 721 6.12 7.29 -28.18
C LYS A 721 7.21 8.29 -27.81
N ILE A 722 7.37 9.37 -28.57
CA ILE A 722 8.30 10.46 -28.27
C ILE A 722 7.54 11.74 -27.94
N LEU A 723 8.12 12.51 -27.01
CA LEU A 723 7.66 13.86 -26.70
C LEU A 723 8.40 14.84 -27.58
N THR A 724 7.64 15.76 -28.15
CA THR A 724 8.16 16.88 -28.92
C THR A 724 7.85 18.20 -28.23
N ASP A 725 8.59 19.23 -28.58
CA ASP A 725 8.36 20.60 -28.13
C ASP A 725 7.02 21.18 -28.59
N GLY A 726 6.36 20.55 -29.57
CA GLY A 726 5.05 20.95 -30.09
C GLY A 726 5.11 22.02 -31.19
N ASP A 727 6.26 22.20 -31.85
CA ASP A 727 6.47 23.20 -32.92
C ASP A 727 6.06 24.63 -32.49
N PRO A 728 6.65 25.17 -31.40
CA PRO A 728 6.27 26.48 -30.85
C PRO A 728 6.53 27.65 -31.82
N ASP A 729 7.39 27.45 -32.82
CA ASP A 729 7.74 28.45 -33.84
C ASP A 729 6.88 28.36 -35.13
N GLU A 730 5.98 27.38 -35.23
CA GLU A 730 5.15 27.06 -36.40
C GLU A 730 5.97 26.92 -37.70
N ASP A 731 7.17 26.35 -37.61
CA ASP A 731 8.07 26.18 -38.75
C ASP A 731 7.98 24.77 -39.39
N GLY A 732 7.23 23.87 -38.75
CA GLY A 732 7.00 22.50 -39.19
C GLY A 732 8.12 21.53 -38.79
N VAL A 733 9.06 21.96 -37.95
CA VAL A 733 10.11 21.13 -37.36
C VAL A 733 9.84 20.97 -35.86
N PHE A 734 9.91 19.74 -35.38
CA PHE A 734 9.70 19.38 -33.99
C PHE A 734 11.03 18.99 -33.36
N GLU A 735 11.24 19.28 -32.08
CA GLU A 735 12.41 18.81 -31.33
C GLU A 735 11.97 17.75 -30.32
N GLU A 736 12.66 16.60 -30.25
CA GLU A 736 12.41 15.60 -29.20
C GLU A 736 12.90 16.12 -27.85
N VAL A 737 12.04 16.10 -26.82
CA VAL A 737 12.31 16.77 -25.55
C VAL A 737 11.98 15.91 -24.33
N PRO A 738 12.64 16.13 -23.17
CA PRO A 738 12.39 15.37 -21.96
C PRO A 738 11.26 15.96 -21.08
N TYR A 739 10.37 16.79 -21.63
CA TYR A 739 9.29 17.48 -20.90
C TYR A 739 7.99 17.50 -21.71
N GLN A 740 6.88 17.88 -21.08
CA GLN A 740 5.58 18.01 -21.75
C GLN A 740 5.23 19.47 -21.99
N SER A 741 5.38 19.98 -23.22
CA SER A 741 4.83 21.30 -23.55
C SER A 741 3.29 21.24 -23.59
N PHE A 742 2.63 22.32 -23.23
CA PHE A 742 1.18 22.45 -23.31
C PHE A 742 0.82 23.01 -24.69
N LEU A 743 1.18 22.24 -25.72
CA LEU A 743 0.86 22.49 -27.11
C LEU A 743 0.19 21.22 -27.68
N GLY A 744 -0.48 21.36 -28.82
CA GLY A 744 -1.06 20.22 -29.54
C GLY A 744 0.02 19.34 -30.18
N GLY A 745 -0.30 18.07 -30.43
CA GLY A 745 0.52 17.20 -31.28
C GLY A 745 1.91 16.89 -30.75
N ILE A 746 2.11 17.00 -29.42
CA ILE A 746 3.42 16.81 -28.79
C ILE A 746 3.86 15.34 -28.76
N VAL A 747 2.95 14.39 -29.02
CA VAL A 747 3.25 12.95 -29.00
C VAL A 747 3.38 12.46 -30.43
N ARG A 748 4.48 11.77 -30.74
CA ARG A 748 4.71 11.12 -32.05
C ARG A 748 5.13 9.67 -31.87
N ASP A 749 4.82 8.83 -32.85
CA ASP A 749 5.34 7.47 -32.93
C ASP A 749 6.65 7.45 -33.74
N ARG A 750 7.57 6.54 -33.38
CA ARG A 750 8.77 6.28 -34.17
C ARG A 750 8.45 5.58 -35.49
N HIS A 751 9.29 5.80 -36.50
CA HIS A 751 9.29 5.08 -37.76
C HIS A 751 10.55 4.22 -37.94
N ARG A 752 10.40 3.08 -38.61
CA ARG A 752 11.51 2.26 -39.08
C ARG A 752 12.04 2.80 -40.41
N ILE A 753 13.35 3.00 -40.49
CA ILE A 753 14.00 3.64 -41.65
C ILE A 753 13.98 2.78 -42.91
N ALA A 754 14.16 1.46 -42.82
CA ALA A 754 14.32 0.60 -43.99
C ALA A 754 13.13 0.65 -44.96
N ASP A 755 11.92 0.89 -44.46
CA ASP A 755 10.69 0.89 -45.25
C ASP A 755 9.67 1.98 -44.87
N ASP A 756 10.10 2.97 -44.08
CA ASP A 756 9.26 4.06 -43.53
C ASP A 756 8.00 3.53 -42.83
N LEU A 757 8.13 2.39 -42.12
CA LEU A 757 7.03 1.77 -41.41
C LEU A 757 6.80 2.48 -40.06
N GLN A 758 5.61 3.04 -39.86
CA GLN A 758 5.18 3.58 -38.56
C GLN A 758 5.11 2.44 -37.54
N MET A 759 5.84 2.60 -36.43
CA MET A 759 5.78 1.68 -35.28
C MET A 759 4.57 2.01 -34.41
N ARG A 760 3.39 1.99 -35.03
CA ARG A 760 2.11 2.35 -34.41
C ARG A 760 1.79 1.44 -33.24
N ALA A 761 0.97 1.94 -32.33
CA ALA A 761 0.34 1.09 -31.33
C ALA A 761 -0.52 -0.01 -31.96
N VAL A 762 -0.51 -1.19 -31.34
CA VAL A 762 -1.29 -2.35 -31.72
C VAL A 762 -2.55 -2.38 -30.85
N ASN A 763 -3.73 -2.34 -31.47
CA ASN A 763 -5.01 -2.25 -30.78
C ASN A 763 -5.85 -3.50 -31.05
N ALA A 764 -6.25 -4.22 -30.01
CA ALA A 764 -7.01 -5.45 -30.17
C ALA A 764 -8.44 -5.23 -30.70
N THR A 765 -9.07 -4.09 -30.41
CA THR A 765 -10.51 -3.83 -30.61
C THR A 765 -10.82 -2.93 -31.80
N ARG A 766 -10.04 -1.86 -31.97
CA ARG A 766 -10.27 -0.81 -32.97
C ARG A 766 -9.98 -1.29 -34.39
N LEU A 767 -10.75 -0.77 -35.33
CA LEU A 767 -10.42 -0.73 -36.75
C LEU A 767 -9.77 0.63 -37.07
N ASN A 768 -9.01 0.73 -38.16
CA ASN A 768 -8.61 2.05 -38.66
C ASN A 768 -9.75 2.71 -39.46
N ALA A 769 -9.55 3.95 -39.92
CA ALA A 769 -10.50 4.69 -40.76
C ALA A 769 -10.91 3.97 -42.06
N ASP A 770 -10.13 2.97 -42.52
CA ASP A 770 -10.43 2.12 -43.67
C ASP A 770 -11.11 0.78 -43.29
N LEU A 771 -11.47 0.61 -42.01
CA LEU A 771 -12.08 -0.57 -41.40
C LEU A 771 -11.17 -1.82 -41.40
N GLU A 772 -9.86 -1.62 -41.33
CA GLU A 772 -8.85 -2.69 -41.25
C GLU A 772 -8.45 -3.01 -39.81
N ASP A 773 -8.18 -4.30 -39.56
CA ASP A 773 -7.84 -4.82 -38.23
C ASP A 773 -6.48 -4.29 -37.73
N GLN A 774 -6.47 -3.69 -36.54
CA GLN A 774 -5.27 -3.12 -35.91
C GLN A 774 -4.65 -4.00 -34.82
N SER A 775 -5.17 -5.22 -34.61
CA SER A 775 -4.75 -6.16 -33.55
C SER A 775 -3.37 -6.75 -33.74
N GLN A 776 -2.81 -6.58 -34.94
CA GLN A 776 -1.49 -7.07 -35.32
C GLN A 776 -0.74 -6.00 -36.11
N LEU A 777 0.59 -6.00 -35.97
CA LEU A 777 1.52 -5.30 -36.85
C LEU A 777 2.48 -6.31 -37.45
N VAL A 778 2.51 -6.39 -38.79
CA VAL A 778 3.42 -7.26 -39.54
C VAL A 778 4.64 -6.46 -39.96
N ILE A 779 5.82 -6.92 -39.56
CA ILE A 779 7.09 -6.21 -39.73
C ILE A 779 8.01 -7.08 -40.60
N PRO A 780 8.20 -6.74 -41.89
CA PRO A 780 9.03 -7.55 -42.78
C PRO A 780 10.53 -7.34 -42.51
N TYR A 781 11.31 -8.40 -42.57
CA TYR A 781 12.78 -8.37 -42.52
C TYR A 781 13.34 -9.08 -43.76
N VAL A 782 14.30 -8.42 -44.43
CA VAL A 782 14.91 -8.97 -45.65
C VAL A 782 16.39 -9.25 -45.40
N PHE A 783 16.78 -10.49 -45.64
CA PHE A 783 18.13 -11.00 -45.45
C PHE A 783 18.84 -11.22 -46.78
N ASP A 784 20.12 -10.81 -46.88
CA ASP A 784 20.98 -11.06 -48.05
C ASP A 784 21.45 -12.52 -48.04
N THR A 785 20.93 -13.30 -48.99
CA THR A 785 21.27 -14.70 -49.20
C THR A 785 22.12 -14.92 -50.46
N SER A 786 22.67 -13.87 -51.06
CA SER A 786 23.48 -13.93 -52.29
C SER A 786 24.74 -14.81 -52.17
N GLN A 787 25.23 -15.03 -50.94
CA GLN A 787 26.35 -15.93 -50.65
C GLN A 787 25.92 -17.31 -50.15
N ILE A 788 24.63 -17.54 -49.94
CA ILE A 788 24.06 -18.79 -49.41
C ILE A 788 23.55 -19.65 -50.57
N ALA A 789 23.69 -20.97 -50.45
CA ALA A 789 23.26 -21.88 -51.50
C ALA A 789 21.73 -22.02 -51.54
N ASP A 790 21.13 -21.95 -52.73
CA ASP A 790 19.72 -22.28 -52.94
C ASP A 790 19.34 -23.62 -52.28
N GLY A 791 18.20 -23.64 -51.58
CA GLY A 791 17.70 -24.82 -50.86
C GLY A 791 18.30 -25.02 -49.46
N THR A 792 19.15 -24.11 -48.98
CA THR A 792 19.59 -24.09 -47.57
C THR A 792 18.44 -23.61 -46.70
N GLU A 793 18.14 -24.35 -45.62
CA GLU A 793 17.11 -23.94 -44.66
C GLU A 793 17.63 -22.80 -43.78
N VAL A 794 16.79 -21.80 -43.56
CA VAL A 794 17.03 -20.61 -42.73
C VAL A 794 15.98 -20.59 -41.61
N THR A 795 16.45 -20.37 -40.40
CA THR A 795 15.62 -20.10 -39.23
C THR A 795 15.81 -18.65 -38.82
N VAL A 796 14.71 -17.90 -38.79
CA VAL A 796 14.67 -16.53 -38.29
C VAL A 796 14.19 -16.58 -36.85
N THR A 797 14.88 -15.86 -35.96
CA THR A 797 14.52 -15.74 -34.55
C THR A 797 14.25 -14.27 -34.27
N ALA A 798 13.11 -13.99 -33.67
CA ALA A 798 12.74 -12.66 -33.19
C ALA A 798 12.51 -12.71 -31.68
N GLU A 799 13.02 -11.70 -30.98
CA GLU A 799 12.84 -11.51 -29.55
C GLU A 799 12.36 -10.09 -29.30
N LEU A 800 11.24 -9.96 -28.61
CA LEU A 800 10.71 -8.67 -28.19
C LEU A 800 11.30 -8.32 -26.82
N HIS A 801 11.96 -7.18 -26.76
CA HIS A 801 12.56 -6.64 -25.56
C HIS A 801 11.76 -5.45 -25.05
N PHE A 802 11.89 -5.18 -23.75
CA PHE A 802 11.31 -4.00 -23.13
C PHE A 802 12.29 -3.31 -22.17
N ARG A 803 12.30 -1.98 -22.22
CA ARG A 803 12.99 -1.12 -21.24
C ARG A 803 12.09 0.06 -20.88
N HIS A 804 11.99 0.33 -19.57
CA HIS A 804 11.11 1.37 -19.01
C HIS A 804 11.32 2.74 -19.66
N LEU A 805 12.59 3.17 -19.80
CA LEU A 805 12.97 4.47 -20.37
C LEU A 805 14.29 4.35 -21.17
N PRO A 806 14.50 5.18 -22.21
CA PRO A 806 15.78 5.29 -22.88
C PRO A 806 16.82 5.97 -22.00
N PRO A 807 18.09 5.51 -22.04
CA PRO A 807 19.18 6.18 -21.34
C PRO A 807 19.37 7.63 -21.75
N TYR A 808 19.23 7.97 -23.04
CA TYR A 808 19.34 9.36 -23.51
C TYR A 808 18.29 10.29 -22.89
N PHE A 809 17.07 9.80 -22.62
CA PHE A 809 16.02 10.63 -22.03
C PHE A 809 16.39 11.08 -20.62
N ILE A 810 16.97 10.19 -19.80
CA ILE A 810 17.43 10.52 -18.45
C ILE A 810 18.55 11.57 -18.50
N ARG A 811 19.48 11.44 -19.46
CA ARG A 811 20.58 12.40 -19.64
C ARG A 811 20.08 13.75 -20.14
N ALA A 812 19.17 13.75 -21.12
CA ALA A 812 18.54 14.96 -21.65
C ALA A 812 17.71 15.67 -20.57
N LEU A 813 16.99 14.91 -19.73
CA LEU A 813 16.25 15.46 -18.60
C LEU A 813 17.19 16.16 -17.61
N ALA A 814 18.30 15.52 -17.24
CA ALA A 814 19.30 16.12 -16.37
C ALA A 814 19.91 17.41 -16.95
N GLU A 815 20.15 17.45 -18.27
CA GLU A 815 20.61 18.67 -18.96
C GLU A 815 19.54 19.77 -18.94
N ALA A 816 18.26 19.43 -19.19
CA ALA A 816 17.17 20.39 -19.17
C ALA A 816 16.92 21.01 -17.78
N GLN A 817 17.35 20.37 -16.70
CA GLN A 817 17.28 20.93 -15.34
C GLN A 817 18.16 22.16 -15.13
N ASP A 818 19.20 22.36 -15.95
CA ASP A 818 20.10 23.53 -15.84
C ASP A 818 19.35 24.85 -16.07
N ASP A 819 18.29 24.83 -16.89
CA ASP A 819 17.49 25.99 -17.25
C ASP A 819 16.14 26.07 -16.50
N ALA A 820 15.75 25.01 -15.77
CA ALA A 820 14.46 24.93 -15.06
C ALA A 820 14.36 25.80 -13.79
N GLY A 821 15.51 26.26 -13.26
CA GLY A 821 15.56 27.16 -12.09
C GLY A 821 15.70 26.45 -10.74
N ASP A 822 15.13 27.05 -9.69
CA ASP A 822 15.17 26.50 -8.34
C ASP A 822 14.15 25.34 -8.21
N MET A 823 14.59 24.23 -7.65
CA MET A 823 13.81 23.01 -7.44
C MET A 823 14.23 22.34 -6.11
N PRO A 824 13.45 21.38 -5.58
CA PRO A 824 13.84 20.56 -4.43
C PRO A 824 15.19 19.86 -4.66
N GLU A 825 15.92 19.53 -3.58
CA GLU A 825 17.20 18.82 -3.68
C GLU A 825 17.00 17.38 -4.16
N SER A 826 15.92 16.73 -3.71
CA SER A 826 15.50 15.39 -4.15
C SER A 826 15.22 15.29 -5.66
N ALA A 827 14.63 16.35 -6.24
CA ALA A 827 14.33 16.43 -7.67
C ALA A 827 15.55 16.52 -8.58
N ARG A 828 16.75 16.86 -8.08
CA ARG A 828 17.92 17.09 -8.93
C ARG A 828 18.57 15.78 -9.37
N ILE A 829 18.81 15.64 -10.67
CA ILE A 829 19.61 14.55 -11.23
C ILE A 829 21.07 14.98 -11.27
N ASP A 830 21.80 14.74 -10.18
CA ASP A 830 23.23 15.07 -10.08
C ASP A 830 24.13 14.10 -10.88
N ASP A 831 23.74 12.83 -10.99
CA ASP A 831 24.46 11.79 -11.74
C ASP A 831 23.46 10.96 -12.59
N PRO A 832 23.18 11.36 -13.84
CA PRO A 832 22.22 10.64 -14.68
C PRO A 832 22.70 9.22 -15.03
N ASP A 833 24.01 8.95 -15.03
CA ASP A 833 24.53 7.61 -15.34
C ASP A 833 24.28 6.62 -14.18
N GLU A 834 24.10 7.10 -12.94
CA GLU A 834 23.67 6.27 -11.81
C GLU A 834 22.22 5.78 -12.01
N LEU A 835 21.31 6.68 -12.40
CA LEU A 835 19.92 6.32 -12.73
C LEU A 835 19.84 5.39 -13.94
N VAL A 836 20.60 5.67 -15.00
CA VAL A 836 20.72 4.80 -16.17
C VAL A 836 21.21 3.40 -15.76
N GLY A 837 22.10 3.30 -14.78
CA GLY A 837 22.59 2.03 -14.25
C GLY A 837 21.50 1.13 -13.65
N ASN A 838 20.40 1.72 -13.19
CA ASN A 838 19.26 1.01 -12.59
C ASN A 838 18.21 0.57 -13.63
N LEU A 839 18.39 0.92 -14.91
CA LEU A 839 17.53 0.42 -15.98
C LEU A 839 17.69 -1.08 -16.18
N VAL A 840 16.57 -1.76 -16.41
CA VAL A 840 16.49 -3.19 -16.71
C VAL A 840 15.88 -3.40 -18.10
N VAL A 841 16.49 -4.32 -18.85
CA VAL A 841 15.92 -4.85 -20.09
C VAL A 841 15.25 -6.18 -19.77
N THR A 842 13.99 -6.32 -20.18
CA THR A 842 13.18 -7.51 -19.96
C THR A 842 12.90 -8.19 -21.29
N ASP A 843 13.21 -9.48 -21.36
CA ASP A 843 12.87 -10.34 -22.49
C ASP A 843 11.37 -10.70 -22.41
N VAL A 844 10.57 -10.17 -23.33
CA VAL A 844 9.10 -10.27 -23.32
C VAL A 844 8.66 -11.59 -23.94
N VAL A 845 9.12 -11.90 -25.15
CA VAL A 845 8.76 -13.13 -25.86
C VAL A 845 9.77 -13.40 -26.99
N THR A 846 10.11 -14.67 -27.18
CA THR A 846 10.98 -15.13 -28.27
C THR A 846 10.20 -16.09 -29.18
N ALA A 847 10.29 -15.89 -30.49
CA ALA A 847 9.69 -16.75 -31.50
C ALA A 847 10.70 -17.13 -32.59
N GLU A 848 10.57 -18.37 -33.10
CA GLU A 848 11.36 -18.86 -34.23
C GLU A 848 10.45 -19.16 -35.42
N SER A 849 10.98 -18.97 -36.62
CA SER A 849 10.25 -19.22 -37.85
C SER A 849 9.69 -20.64 -37.90
N GLY A 850 8.38 -20.78 -38.10
CA GLY A 850 7.69 -22.07 -38.16
C GLY A 850 7.30 -22.67 -36.80
N ALA A 851 7.54 -21.98 -35.69
CA ALA A 851 6.97 -22.33 -34.38
C ALA A 851 5.45 -22.05 -34.32
N GLY A 852 4.96 -21.14 -35.16
CA GLY A 852 3.65 -20.53 -35.05
C GLY A 852 3.61 -19.48 -33.94
N PRO A 853 2.43 -18.90 -33.65
CA PRO A 853 2.29 -17.85 -32.65
C PRO A 853 2.78 -18.32 -31.27
N VAL A 854 3.69 -17.55 -30.67
CA VAL A 854 4.29 -17.81 -29.35
C VAL A 854 3.85 -16.75 -28.37
N LEU A 855 3.29 -17.19 -27.25
CA LEU A 855 3.00 -16.41 -26.06
C LEU A 855 3.89 -16.93 -24.93
N ALA A 856 4.60 -16.04 -24.23
CA ALA A 856 5.53 -16.44 -23.18
C ALA A 856 4.81 -16.92 -21.91
N CYS A 857 3.70 -16.28 -21.54
CA CYS A 857 2.86 -16.72 -20.43
C CYS A 857 1.36 -16.46 -20.65
N GLU A 858 0.49 -17.31 -20.13
CA GLU A 858 -0.95 -17.06 -20.11
C GLU A 858 -1.35 -16.20 -18.90
N GLY A 859 -1.73 -14.95 -19.14
CA GLY A 859 -2.45 -14.10 -18.17
C GLY A 859 -3.98 -14.20 -18.24
N PRO A 860 -4.72 -13.48 -17.38
CA PRO A 860 -6.19 -13.50 -17.35
C PRO A 860 -6.83 -13.09 -18.67
N GLN A 861 -6.19 -12.24 -19.48
CA GLN A 861 -6.64 -11.84 -20.82
C GLN A 861 -6.56 -12.97 -21.87
N ASN A 862 -5.76 -14.00 -21.59
CA ASN A 862 -5.56 -15.15 -22.48
C ASN A 862 -6.44 -16.33 -22.03
N SER A 863 -6.57 -16.51 -20.71
CA SER A 863 -7.26 -17.65 -20.09
C SER A 863 -8.04 -17.22 -18.85
N ALA A 864 -9.36 -17.46 -18.85
CA ALA A 864 -10.25 -17.07 -17.74
C ALA A 864 -9.90 -17.71 -16.38
N THR A 865 -9.00 -18.70 -16.34
CA THR A 865 -8.53 -19.34 -15.11
C THR A 865 -7.09 -19.02 -14.75
N ALA A 866 -6.40 -18.21 -15.55
CA ALA A 866 -5.00 -17.83 -15.32
C ALA A 866 -4.90 -16.50 -14.57
N SER A 867 -3.85 -16.38 -13.76
CA SER A 867 -3.42 -15.15 -13.11
C SER A 867 -2.05 -14.75 -13.64
N ILE A 868 -1.73 -13.45 -13.70
CA ILE A 868 -0.37 -12.98 -13.99
C ILE A 868 0.64 -13.58 -13.00
N LEU A 869 0.22 -13.82 -11.76
CA LEU A 869 1.09 -14.40 -10.73
C LEU A 869 1.44 -15.87 -11.00
N ASP A 870 0.67 -16.58 -11.83
CA ASP A 870 1.03 -17.94 -12.25
C ASP A 870 2.32 -17.97 -13.09
N CYS A 871 2.66 -16.85 -13.74
CA CYS A 871 3.88 -16.70 -14.55
C CYS A 871 5.17 -16.54 -13.71
N LEU A 872 5.07 -16.30 -12.41
CA LEU A 872 6.24 -16.11 -11.54
C LEU A 872 6.94 -17.42 -11.16
N ASP A 873 6.23 -18.55 -11.26
CA ASP A 873 6.67 -19.87 -10.81
C ASP A 873 7.22 -20.78 -11.93
N ASP A 874 7.13 -20.34 -13.20
CA ASP A 874 7.52 -21.08 -14.42
C ASP A 874 8.85 -20.59 -15.03
#